data_AF-A0AAN9F2E8-F1
#
_entry.id   AF-A0AAN9F2E8-F1
#
_cell.length_a   1.000
_cell.length_b   1.000
_cell.length_c   1.000
_cell.angle_alpha   90.00
_cell.angle_beta   90.00
_cell.angle_gamma   90.00
#
_symmetry.space_group_name_H-M   'P 1'
#
loop_
_entity.id
_entity.type
_entity.pdbx_description
1 polymer ?
#
loop_
_entity_poly.entity_id
_entity_poly.type
_entity_poly.pdbx_seq_one_letter_code
_entity_poly.pdbx_strand_id
1 'polypeptide(L)'
;MIKKIPRAVNPHFHIHSHSHSRWRISPTRKMAEDRKVPKLPLEGKRNILITSALPYVNNVPHLGNIIGCVLSADVFARYCRLRGYNAIYICGTDEYGTATETKAMEEKCSPKEICDKYHAVHKEVYDWFNISFDEFGRTSSPQQTEVCQAIFKRIYDNKWLSENTMQQLYCDTCERFLADRLVEGACPTPGCEYDSARGDQCEKCGKLLNPTELKNPRCKVCQKPPRIRDTDHLFLELPLLKDRLEKYISEMSVVGSWSQNAIQTTNSWLREGLKQRCITRDLKWGVPVPLEKYSDKVFYVWFDAPIGYVSITSCYTRDWEKWWKNPENVELYQFMGKDNVPFHTVMFPSTLLGTGENWTLMKTISVTEYLNYEAGKFSKSKGIGVFGNDAKDTSIPVEVWRYYLLTNRPEVSDTLFTWPDLQAKLNSELLNNLGNFINRVLSFIAKPAGQGYDSIIPSIPDDVSGDSHVPTKTLADKVSSYVDQYLESMEKVKLKQGLKIAMSISGEGNAYLQETKFWSLYKENQALCSLVMKTATGIVYLLACLLEPFMPSFSVEVFKQLNVPAGNVSLCDDKGDIDKVKRPWNILSPGHKIGLPKPLFRELKDEEVELYRKKFSGSQAERVVRAEAEAEKVAEHLKKTKVSDSNGKKKTSAKSSNEAKNKAAAEPEISITRLDIRVGLIKKVQKHPDADSLYVEEIDVGEAQPRTVVSGLVKYIPLDEMQNRKVCVLCNLKPATMRGIKSQAMVLAASNDDHSKVELVEPPSSAPVGERITFPGHEGNPDELLNPKKKVWETLQVDLHTNEELVACYKNVALTTSAGICKVSSIRSGSIR
;
A
#
# COMPACT_ATOMS: atom_id res chain seq x y z
N MET A 1 2.73 17.83 -66.93
CA MET A 1 2.87 19.28 -67.23
C MET A 1 1.53 19.70 -67.82
N ILE A 2 0.74 20.66 -67.34
CA ILE A 2 1.00 22.01 -66.82
C ILE A 2 -0.11 22.36 -65.79
N LYS A 3 0.26 23.09 -64.74
CA LYS A 3 -0.59 23.67 -63.68
C LYS A 3 -1.38 24.89 -64.17
N LYS A 4 -2.55 25.19 -63.58
CA LYS A 4 -2.87 26.37 -62.71
C LYS A 4 -4.40 26.55 -62.53
N ILE A 5 -4.96 26.48 -61.30
CA ILE A 5 -5.32 27.58 -60.33
C ILE A 5 -6.60 28.37 -60.76
N PRO A 6 -7.49 28.90 -59.88
CA PRO A 6 -8.08 28.47 -58.59
C PRO A 6 -9.62 28.77 -58.51
N ARG A 7 -10.27 28.63 -57.34
CA ARG A 7 -11.21 29.64 -56.79
C ARG A 7 -11.71 29.25 -55.40
N ALA A 8 -11.75 30.24 -54.51
CA ALA A 8 -12.45 30.25 -53.23
C ALA A 8 -13.53 31.35 -53.28
N VAL A 9 -14.33 31.47 -52.19
CA VAL A 9 -15.44 32.41 -51.88
C VAL A 9 -16.81 31.72 -52.08
N ASN A 10 -17.79 31.64 -51.15
CA ASN A 10 -18.09 32.26 -49.85
C ASN A 10 -19.08 31.34 -49.04
N PRO A 11 -19.42 31.67 -47.78
CA PRO A 11 -20.19 30.83 -46.85
C PRO A 11 -21.71 31.14 -46.85
N HIS A 12 -22.53 30.23 -46.32
CA HIS A 12 -23.73 30.58 -45.54
C HIS A 12 -24.24 29.40 -44.70
N PHE A 13 -24.49 29.68 -43.42
CA PHE A 13 -25.16 28.84 -42.45
C PHE A 13 -26.68 28.81 -42.70
N HIS A 14 -27.32 27.64 -42.56
CA HIS A 14 -28.65 27.53 -41.95
C HIS A 14 -28.85 26.13 -41.34
N ILE A 15 -29.35 26.14 -40.09
CA ILE A 15 -29.66 25.00 -39.23
C ILE A 15 -31.16 24.69 -39.33
N HIS A 16 -31.53 23.41 -39.42
CA HIS A 16 -32.72 22.74 -38.84
C HIS A 16 -32.60 21.24 -39.16
N SER A 17 -32.17 20.37 -38.24
CA SER A 17 -32.87 19.69 -37.14
C SER A 17 -33.83 18.55 -37.55
N HIS A 18 -33.51 17.35 -37.05
CA HIS A 18 -34.31 16.12 -36.83
C HIS A 18 -34.57 15.14 -37.98
N SER A 19 -33.92 13.97 -37.94
CA SER A 19 -34.58 12.70 -37.54
C SER A 19 -33.57 11.55 -37.40
N HIS A 20 -33.91 10.58 -36.55
CA HIS A 20 -33.11 9.44 -36.14
C HIS A 20 -33.02 8.35 -37.22
N SER A 21 -31.83 7.79 -37.45
CA SER A 21 -31.68 6.41 -37.91
C SER A 21 -30.34 5.81 -37.48
N ARG A 22 -30.44 4.69 -36.75
CA ARG A 22 -29.36 3.81 -36.28
C ARG A 22 -28.40 3.40 -37.41
N TRP A 23 -27.10 3.54 -37.18
CA TRP A 23 -26.07 2.86 -37.97
C TRP A 23 -25.26 1.91 -37.07
N ARG A 24 -25.40 0.60 -37.35
CA ARG A 24 -24.48 -0.44 -36.90
C ARG A 24 -23.12 -0.17 -37.56
N ILE A 25 -22.07 -0.02 -36.76
CA ILE A 25 -20.68 0.05 -37.24
C ILE A 25 -19.95 -1.20 -36.78
N SER A 26 -19.37 -1.90 -37.76
CA SER A 26 -18.51 -3.08 -37.62
C SER A 26 -17.28 -2.80 -36.73
N PRO A 27 -16.82 -3.72 -35.86
CA PRO A 27 -15.78 -3.43 -34.85
C PRO A 27 -14.33 -3.44 -35.34
N THR A 28 -14.03 -3.76 -36.61
CA THR A 28 -12.69 -4.27 -36.96
C THR A 28 -11.63 -3.23 -37.34
N ARG A 29 -11.88 -1.92 -37.24
CA ARG A 29 -10.91 -0.91 -37.71
C ARG A 29 -10.50 0.20 -36.73
N LYS A 30 -10.96 0.16 -35.48
CA LYS A 30 -10.64 1.19 -34.46
C LYS A 30 -9.57 0.79 -33.43
N MET A 31 -8.95 -0.39 -33.54
CA MET A 31 -8.00 -0.90 -32.53
C MET A 31 -6.50 -0.71 -32.88
N ALA A 32 -6.14 -0.10 -34.01
CA ALA A 32 -4.75 -0.08 -34.50
C ALA A 32 -3.99 1.25 -34.34
N GLU A 33 -4.60 2.32 -33.81
CA GLU A 33 -4.07 3.69 -33.97
C GLU A 33 -3.44 4.37 -32.73
N ASP A 34 -3.12 3.68 -31.64
CA ASP A 34 -2.59 4.35 -30.43
C ASP A 34 -1.42 3.64 -29.71
N ARG A 35 -0.66 2.77 -30.39
CA ARG A 35 0.57 2.23 -29.78
C ARG A 35 1.71 3.25 -29.87
N LYS A 36 2.07 3.85 -28.72
CA LYS A 36 3.28 4.66 -28.57
C LYS A 36 4.50 3.91 -29.12
N VAL A 37 5.40 4.62 -29.80
CA VAL A 37 6.66 4.05 -30.30
C VAL A 37 7.42 3.42 -29.12
N PRO A 38 7.82 2.14 -29.21
CA PRO A 38 8.52 1.47 -28.12
C PRO A 38 9.86 2.13 -27.80
N LYS A 39 10.14 2.32 -26.51
CA LYS A 39 11.44 2.83 -26.04
C LYS A 39 12.47 1.71 -26.04
N LEU A 40 13.66 2.02 -26.55
CA LEU A 40 14.83 1.13 -26.54
C LEU A 40 15.94 1.75 -25.68
N PRO A 41 16.89 0.95 -25.16
CA PRO A 41 18.06 1.47 -24.45
C PRO A 41 18.84 2.46 -25.31
N LEU A 42 19.31 3.53 -24.68
CA LEU A 42 20.11 4.58 -25.29
C LEU A 42 21.54 4.48 -24.75
N GLU A 43 22.51 4.45 -25.66
CA GLU A 43 23.93 4.40 -25.31
C GLU A 43 24.35 5.66 -24.55
N GLY A 44 25.22 5.51 -23.54
CA GLY A 44 25.70 6.62 -22.70
C GLY A 44 24.64 7.25 -21.79
N LYS A 45 23.40 6.75 -21.80
CA LYS A 45 22.34 7.13 -20.86
C LYS A 45 22.03 5.97 -19.91
N ARG A 46 21.51 6.31 -18.73
CA ARG A 46 21.08 5.31 -17.76
C ARG A 46 19.75 4.68 -18.21
N ASN A 47 19.78 3.38 -18.52
CA ASN A 47 18.61 2.62 -18.97
C ASN A 47 18.08 1.76 -17.83
N ILE A 48 16.83 1.99 -17.44
CA ILE A 48 16.21 1.33 -16.29
C ILE A 48 15.05 0.44 -16.79
N LEU A 49 15.19 -0.86 -16.58
CA LEU A 49 14.12 -1.82 -16.80
C LEU A 49 13.44 -2.11 -15.46
N ILE A 50 12.14 -1.84 -15.38
CA ILE A 50 11.38 -1.99 -14.15
C ILE A 50 10.34 -3.08 -14.37
N THR A 51 10.31 -4.06 -13.46
CA THR A 51 9.25 -5.08 -13.45
C THR A 51 8.54 -5.10 -12.10
N SER A 52 7.22 -5.26 -12.14
CA SER A 52 6.43 -5.58 -10.95
C SER A 52 5.96 -7.03 -11.02
N ALA A 53 5.95 -7.71 -9.87
CA ALA A 53 5.53 -9.10 -9.78
C ALA A 53 4.18 -9.32 -10.47
N LEU A 54 4.13 -10.28 -11.40
CA LEU A 54 2.94 -10.56 -12.19
C LEU A 54 1.78 -10.98 -11.26
N PRO A 55 0.71 -10.18 -11.12
CA PRO A 55 -0.46 -10.61 -10.38
C PRO A 55 -1.09 -11.86 -10.98
N TYR A 56 -1.41 -12.83 -10.13
CA TYR A 56 -2.17 -14.00 -10.55
C TYR A 56 -3.59 -13.60 -10.96
N VAL A 57 -3.97 -13.96 -12.18
CA VAL A 57 -5.15 -13.40 -12.86
C VAL A 57 -6.47 -13.79 -12.21
N ASN A 58 -6.55 -14.94 -11.53
CA ASN A 58 -7.84 -15.53 -11.17
C ASN A 58 -8.57 -14.85 -9.98
N ASN A 59 -8.09 -13.69 -9.50
CA ASN A 59 -8.66 -12.96 -8.36
C ASN A 59 -8.51 -11.46 -8.54
N VAL A 60 -9.50 -10.70 -8.07
CA VAL A 60 -9.36 -9.23 -8.00
C VAL A 60 -8.21 -8.85 -7.04
N PRO A 61 -7.31 -7.92 -7.42
CA PRO A 61 -6.22 -7.51 -6.54
C PRO A 61 -6.75 -6.67 -5.37
N HIS A 62 -6.27 -6.95 -4.16
CA HIS A 62 -6.56 -6.12 -2.98
C HIS A 62 -5.46 -5.07 -2.74
N LEU A 63 -5.70 -4.12 -1.83
CA LEU A 63 -4.76 -3.02 -1.56
C LEU A 63 -3.35 -3.51 -1.22
N GLY A 64 -3.24 -4.62 -0.46
CA GLY A 64 -1.96 -5.27 -0.18
C GLY A 64 -1.19 -5.74 -1.43
N ASN A 65 -1.88 -6.27 -2.46
CA ASN A 65 -1.22 -6.63 -3.72
C ASN A 65 -0.77 -5.37 -4.48
N ILE A 66 -1.58 -4.31 -4.42
CA ILE A 66 -1.30 -3.05 -5.11
C ILE A 66 -0.06 -2.38 -4.52
N ILE A 67 -0.02 -2.18 -3.19
CA ILE A 67 1.12 -1.53 -2.54
C ILE A 67 2.40 -2.35 -2.61
N GLY A 68 2.31 -3.68 -2.47
CA GLY A 68 3.50 -4.54 -2.45
C GLY A 68 4.21 -4.68 -3.79
N CYS A 69 3.47 -4.46 -4.89
CA CYS A 69 3.98 -4.67 -6.25
C CYS A 69 3.81 -3.42 -7.11
N VAL A 70 2.62 -3.25 -7.71
CA VAL A 70 2.45 -2.35 -8.87
C VAL A 70 2.53 -0.87 -8.53
N LEU A 71 2.06 -0.46 -7.35
CA LEU A 71 2.12 0.93 -6.90
C LEU A 71 3.55 1.32 -6.49
N SER A 72 4.27 0.42 -5.83
CA SER A 72 5.68 0.65 -5.49
C SER A 72 6.55 0.83 -6.74
N ALA A 73 6.37 -0.05 -7.73
CA ALA A 73 7.10 0.03 -9.00
C ALA A 73 6.70 1.28 -9.81
N ASP A 74 5.42 1.68 -9.79
CA ASP A 74 4.95 2.88 -10.47
C ASP A 74 5.62 4.15 -9.95
N VAL A 75 5.72 4.28 -8.62
CA VAL A 75 6.41 5.41 -7.98
C VAL A 75 7.85 5.48 -8.46
N PHE A 76 8.58 4.37 -8.46
CA PHE A 76 9.96 4.37 -8.94
C PHE A 76 10.06 4.66 -10.44
N ALA A 77 9.16 4.10 -11.26
CA ALA A 77 9.12 4.35 -12.71
C ALA A 77 8.87 5.82 -13.05
N ARG A 78 7.94 6.47 -12.35
CA ARG A 78 7.68 7.91 -12.48
C ARG A 78 8.88 8.74 -12.05
N TYR A 79 9.48 8.40 -10.91
CA TYR A 79 10.72 9.03 -10.45
C TYR A 79 11.84 8.93 -11.50
N CYS A 80 12.10 7.75 -12.07
CA CYS A 80 13.11 7.59 -13.12
C CYS A 80 12.82 8.47 -14.33
N ARG A 81 11.56 8.55 -14.76
CA ARG A 81 11.15 9.42 -15.88
C ARG A 81 11.34 10.90 -15.55
N LEU A 82 11.04 11.34 -14.33
CA LEU A 82 11.27 12.72 -13.87
C LEU A 82 12.75 13.09 -13.84
N ARG A 83 13.62 12.14 -13.49
CA ARG A 83 15.08 12.30 -13.55
C ARG A 83 15.62 12.34 -14.98
N GLY A 84 14.80 12.02 -15.98
CA GLY A 84 15.20 11.92 -17.39
C GLY A 84 15.89 10.61 -17.75
N TYR A 85 15.81 9.58 -16.89
CA TYR A 85 16.33 8.25 -17.21
C TYR A 85 15.49 7.60 -18.29
N ASN A 86 16.14 6.79 -19.12
CA ASN A 86 15.43 6.00 -20.11
C ASN A 86 14.82 4.77 -19.41
N ALA A 87 13.56 4.89 -19.00
CA ALA A 87 12.89 3.86 -18.22
C ALA A 87 11.70 3.25 -18.97
N ILE A 88 11.62 1.92 -18.92
CA ILE A 88 10.41 1.15 -19.25
C ILE A 88 9.90 0.39 -18.03
N TYR A 89 8.58 0.39 -17.85
CA TYR A 89 7.90 -0.33 -16.77
C TYR A 89 6.99 -1.41 -17.34
N ILE A 90 7.35 -2.67 -17.10
CA ILE A 90 6.72 -3.87 -17.64
C ILE A 90 6.02 -4.65 -16.53
N CYS A 91 4.77 -5.03 -16.76
CA CYS A 91 4.02 -5.96 -15.91
C CYS A 91 2.96 -6.68 -16.76
N GLY A 92 2.16 -7.53 -16.14
CA GLY A 92 1.10 -8.26 -16.80
C GLY A 92 0.47 -9.27 -15.86
N THR A 93 -0.44 -10.09 -16.39
CA THR A 93 -1.09 -11.14 -15.61
C THR A 93 -0.37 -12.48 -15.75
N ASP A 94 -0.19 -13.15 -14.61
CA ASP A 94 0.17 -14.57 -14.55
C ASP A 94 -1.11 -15.41 -14.67
N GLU A 95 -1.19 -16.22 -15.73
CA GLU A 95 -2.46 -16.79 -16.20
C GLU A 95 -2.49 -18.32 -16.17
N TYR A 96 -1.34 -18.97 -16.04
CA TYR A 96 -1.24 -20.43 -16.12
C TYR A 96 -1.37 -21.13 -14.78
N GLY A 97 -1.41 -22.46 -14.82
CA GLY A 97 -1.39 -23.30 -13.62
C GLY A 97 -2.75 -23.72 -13.09
N THR A 98 -2.72 -24.62 -12.11
CA THR A 98 -3.89 -25.35 -11.61
C THR A 98 -4.98 -24.45 -11.06
N ALA A 99 -4.63 -23.34 -10.42
CA ALA A 99 -5.62 -22.47 -9.78
C ALA A 99 -6.51 -21.73 -10.80
N THR A 100 -6.01 -21.46 -12.01
CA THR A 100 -6.83 -20.98 -13.13
C THR A 100 -7.79 -22.06 -13.59
N GLU A 101 -7.32 -23.30 -13.80
CA GLU A 101 -8.19 -24.42 -14.20
C GLU A 101 -9.29 -24.69 -13.16
N THR A 102 -8.94 -24.71 -11.87
CA THR A 102 -9.91 -24.88 -10.77
C THR A 102 -10.95 -23.77 -10.78
N LYS A 103 -10.51 -22.51 -10.89
CA LYS A 103 -11.43 -21.37 -10.87
C LYS A 103 -12.33 -21.34 -12.12
N ALA A 104 -11.79 -21.71 -13.29
CA ALA A 104 -12.55 -21.86 -14.52
C ALA A 104 -13.64 -22.94 -14.38
N MET A 105 -13.32 -24.09 -13.75
CA MET A 105 -14.31 -25.13 -13.45
C MET A 105 -15.40 -24.64 -12.48
N GLU A 106 -15.02 -23.90 -11.43
CA GLU A 106 -15.98 -23.31 -10.47
C GLU A 106 -16.94 -22.31 -11.16
N GLU A 107 -16.43 -21.47 -12.07
CA GLU A 107 -17.21 -20.49 -12.84
C GLU A 107 -17.84 -21.08 -14.11
N LYS A 108 -17.65 -22.39 -14.36
CA LYS A 108 -18.18 -23.10 -15.54
C LYS A 108 -17.78 -22.46 -16.88
N CYS A 109 -16.53 -22.03 -16.99
CA CYS A 109 -15.95 -21.48 -18.21
C CYS A 109 -14.59 -22.12 -18.53
N SER A 110 -14.00 -21.79 -19.67
CA SER A 110 -12.64 -22.20 -20.02
C SER A 110 -11.58 -21.38 -19.28
N PRO A 111 -10.36 -21.93 -19.06
CA PRO A 111 -9.22 -21.17 -18.53
C PRO A 111 -8.95 -19.87 -19.29
N LYS A 112 -9.10 -19.88 -20.61
CA LYS A 112 -8.94 -18.67 -21.42
C LYS A 112 -9.99 -17.60 -21.11
N GLU A 113 -11.26 -17.97 -21.03
CA GLU A 113 -12.34 -17.01 -20.75
C GLU A 113 -12.19 -16.36 -19.38
N ILE A 114 -11.79 -17.13 -18.36
CA ILE A 114 -11.54 -16.56 -17.03
C ILE A 114 -10.34 -15.62 -17.02
N CYS A 115 -9.25 -15.97 -17.71
CA CYS A 115 -8.08 -15.12 -17.84
C CYS A 115 -8.44 -13.82 -18.57
N ASP A 116 -9.20 -13.90 -19.67
CA ASP A 116 -9.65 -12.73 -20.44
C ASP A 116 -10.51 -11.79 -19.58
N LYS A 117 -11.45 -12.36 -18.81
CA LYS A 117 -12.31 -11.62 -17.87
C LYS A 117 -11.46 -10.87 -16.84
N TYR A 118 -10.60 -11.57 -16.11
CA TYR A 118 -9.89 -10.96 -15.00
C TYR A 118 -8.68 -10.11 -15.42
N HIS A 119 -8.03 -10.39 -16.56
CA HIS A 119 -7.02 -9.48 -17.10
C HIS A 119 -7.59 -8.08 -17.32
N ALA A 120 -8.81 -7.99 -17.87
CA ALA A 120 -9.51 -6.73 -18.02
C ALA A 120 -9.80 -6.05 -16.66
N VAL A 121 -10.23 -6.81 -15.66
CA VAL A 121 -10.47 -6.30 -14.29
C VAL A 121 -9.19 -5.76 -13.66
N HIS A 122 -8.07 -6.48 -13.77
CA HIS A 122 -6.77 -6.02 -13.29
C HIS A 122 -6.37 -4.71 -13.98
N LYS A 123 -6.49 -4.65 -15.31
CA LYS A 123 -6.18 -3.46 -16.07
C LYS A 123 -7.03 -2.26 -15.64
N GLU A 124 -8.34 -2.43 -15.50
CA GLU A 124 -9.25 -1.36 -15.05
C GLU A 124 -8.86 -0.84 -13.66
N VAL A 125 -8.56 -1.74 -12.72
CA VAL A 125 -8.10 -1.36 -11.38
C VAL A 125 -6.80 -0.56 -11.45
N TYR A 126 -5.81 -1.03 -12.19
CA TYR A 126 -4.51 -0.37 -12.27
C TYR A 126 -4.57 0.96 -13.02
N ASP A 127 -5.41 1.05 -14.06
CA ASP A 127 -5.68 2.32 -14.75
C ASP A 127 -6.34 3.33 -13.78
N TRP A 128 -7.29 2.89 -12.94
CA TRP A 128 -7.91 3.75 -11.92
C TRP A 128 -6.92 4.19 -10.84
N PHE A 129 -6.03 3.30 -10.39
CA PHE A 129 -4.91 3.64 -9.48
C PHE A 129 -3.82 4.50 -10.14
N ASN A 130 -3.99 4.85 -11.42
CA ASN A 130 -3.06 5.64 -12.21
C ASN A 130 -1.66 4.99 -12.27
N ILE A 131 -1.62 3.69 -12.50
CA ILE A 131 -0.38 2.94 -12.73
C ILE A 131 0.06 3.11 -14.17
N SER A 132 1.30 3.55 -14.37
CA SER A 132 1.81 4.02 -15.65
C SER A 132 2.73 2.99 -16.32
N PHE A 133 2.21 1.82 -16.64
CA PHE A 133 2.95 0.80 -17.39
C PHE A 133 3.32 1.31 -18.79
N ASP A 134 4.52 0.96 -19.27
CA ASP A 134 4.83 1.04 -20.70
C ASP A 134 4.20 -0.14 -21.46
N GLU A 135 4.10 -1.32 -20.82
CA GLU A 135 3.30 -2.45 -21.29
C GLU A 135 2.69 -3.23 -20.11
N PHE A 136 1.39 -3.52 -20.20
CA PHE A 136 0.68 -4.43 -19.30
C PHE A 136 0.19 -5.66 -20.08
N GLY A 137 1.03 -6.69 -20.15
CA GLY A 137 0.84 -7.85 -21.01
C GLY A 137 0.25 -9.08 -20.31
N ARG A 138 0.47 -10.25 -20.92
CA ARG A 138 -0.13 -11.53 -20.53
C ARG A 138 0.84 -12.67 -20.74
N THR A 139 0.90 -13.58 -19.78
CA THR A 139 1.67 -14.84 -19.90
C THR A 139 1.01 -15.84 -20.85
N SER A 140 -0.28 -15.71 -21.17
CA SER A 140 -0.95 -16.59 -22.15
C SER A 140 -0.71 -16.17 -23.62
N SER A 141 0.34 -15.41 -23.92
CA SER A 141 0.66 -14.92 -25.26
C SER A 141 1.47 -15.95 -26.07
N PRO A 142 1.40 -15.94 -27.41
CA PRO A 142 2.29 -16.77 -28.24
C PRO A 142 3.78 -16.51 -27.95
N GLN A 143 4.14 -15.26 -27.69
CA GLN A 143 5.50 -14.84 -27.33
C GLN A 143 5.99 -15.51 -26.04
N GLN A 144 5.12 -15.78 -25.07
CA GLN A 144 5.50 -16.55 -23.88
C GLN A 144 5.97 -17.95 -24.28
N THR A 145 5.21 -18.64 -25.13
CA THR A 145 5.58 -19.99 -25.59
C THR A 145 6.91 -19.95 -26.31
N GLU A 146 7.09 -19.03 -27.26
CA GLU A 146 8.33 -18.89 -28.02
C GLU A 146 9.55 -18.64 -27.13
N VAL A 147 9.48 -17.64 -26.25
CA VAL A 147 10.60 -17.26 -25.38
C VAL A 147 10.88 -18.33 -24.33
N CYS A 148 9.85 -18.90 -23.71
CA CYS A 148 9.99 -19.95 -22.70
C CYS A 148 10.63 -21.21 -23.31
N GLN A 149 10.16 -21.65 -24.48
CA GLN A 149 10.74 -22.81 -25.17
C GLN A 149 12.18 -22.54 -25.65
N ALA A 150 12.50 -21.31 -26.06
CA ALA A 150 13.87 -20.95 -26.43
C ALA A 150 14.83 -21.03 -25.23
N ILE A 151 14.44 -20.49 -24.07
CA ILE A 151 15.22 -20.58 -22.82
C ILE A 151 15.35 -22.04 -22.38
N PHE A 152 14.23 -22.79 -22.40
CA PHE A 152 14.21 -24.22 -22.08
C PHE A 152 15.19 -25.02 -22.95
N LYS A 153 15.18 -24.77 -24.26
CA LYS A 153 16.07 -25.47 -25.18
C LYS A 153 17.54 -25.23 -24.84
N ARG A 154 17.91 -23.99 -24.50
CA ARG A 154 19.29 -23.68 -24.09
C ARG A 154 19.72 -24.40 -22.81
N ILE A 155 18.87 -24.41 -21.77
CA ILE A 155 19.21 -25.11 -20.52
C ILE A 155 19.22 -26.64 -20.70
N TYR A 156 18.36 -27.17 -21.58
CA TYR A 156 18.34 -28.58 -21.96
C TYR A 156 19.61 -28.99 -22.71
N ASP A 157 19.98 -28.25 -23.76
CA ASP A 157 21.18 -28.50 -24.57
C ASP A 157 22.47 -28.40 -23.73
N ASN A 158 22.49 -27.51 -22.75
CA ASN A 158 23.59 -27.34 -21.80
C ASN A 158 23.61 -28.38 -20.66
N LYS A 159 22.68 -29.35 -20.65
CA LYS A 159 22.60 -30.44 -19.68
C LYS A 159 22.39 -30.00 -18.21
N TRP A 160 21.61 -28.95 -18.00
CA TRP A 160 21.22 -28.49 -16.65
C TRP A 160 19.88 -29.07 -16.18
N LEU A 161 19.32 -30.02 -16.93
CA LEU A 161 18.06 -30.67 -16.62
C LEU A 161 18.25 -32.16 -16.36
N SER A 162 17.51 -32.70 -15.40
CA SER A 162 17.39 -34.14 -15.16
C SER A 162 15.94 -34.58 -15.33
N GLU A 163 15.77 -35.89 -15.52
CA GLU A 163 14.47 -36.55 -15.59
C GLU A 163 14.32 -37.44 -14.35
N ASN A 164 13.19 -37.32 -13.64
CA ASN A 164 12.83 -38.26 -12.59
C ASN A 164 11.35 -38.66 -12.71
N THR A 165 11.06 -39.90 -12.34
CA THR A 165 9.70 -40.42 -12.21
C THR A 165 9.13 -40.08 -10.83
N MET A 166 7.88 -39.61 -10.79
CA MET A 166 7.14 -39.32 -9.57
C MET A 166 5.84 -40.10 -9.51
N GLN A 167 5.35 -40.38 -8.31
CA GLN A 167 4.03 -40.96 -8.09
C GLN A 167 2.99 -39.87 -7.84
N GLN A 168 1.92 -39.88 -8.62
CA GLN A 168 0.79 -38.96 -8.48
C GLN A 168 -0.54 -39.72 -8.58
N LEU A 169 -1.58 -39.15 -7.97
CA LEU A 169 -2.93 -39.69 -8.10
C LEU A 169 -3.51 -39.32 -9.47
N TYR A 170 -4.04 -40.32 -10.18
CA TYR A 170 -4.68 -40.20 -11.47
C TYR A 170 -6.15 -40.61 -11.37
N CYS A 171 -7.03 -39.77 -11.92
CA CYS A 171 -8.45 -40.07 -12.00
C CYS A 171 -8.79 -40.62 -13.39
N ASP A 172 -9.19 -41.89 -13.45
CA ASP A 172 -9.55 -42.54 -14.72
C ASP A 172 -10.81 -41.96 -15.36
N THR A 173 -11.74 -41.45 -14.56
CA THR A 173 -12.97 -40.83 -15.08
C THR A 173 -12.74 -39.43 -15.62
N CYS A 174 -11.81 -38.68 -15.01
CA CYS A 174 -11.45 -37.33 -15.46
C CYS A 174 -10.26 -37.31 -16.42
N GLU A 175 -9.69 -38.49 -16.71
CA GLU A 175 -8.53 -38.73 -17.56
C GLU A 175 -7.35 -37.79 -17.31
N ARG A 176 -7.08 -37.49 -16.03
CA ARG A 176 -6.01 -36.56 -15.63
C ARG A 176 -5.34 -36.94 -14.32
N PHE A 177 -4.09 -36.49 -14.18
CA PHE A 177 -3.44 -36.42 -12.87
C PHE A 177 -4.11 -35.35 -12.01
N LEU A 178 -4.23 -35.61 -10.72
CA LEU A 178 -4.88 -34.74 -9.75
C LEU A 178 -3.81 -33.97 -8.97
N ALA A 179 -3.83 -32.66 -9.11
CA ALA A 179 -3.14 -31.79 -8.16
C ALA A 179 -3.72 -31.96 -6.75
N ASP A 180 -2.94 -31.68 -5.72
CA ASP A 180 -3.29 -31.89 -4.30
C ASP A 180 -4.66 -31.27 -3.93
N ARG A 181 -4.98 -30.10 -4.51
CA ARG A 181 -6.25 -29.38 -4.30
C ARG A 181 -7.47 -30.08 -4.89
N LEU A 182 -7.26 -30.99 -5.84
CA LEU A 182 -8.29 -31.81 -6.49
C LEU A 182 -8.41 -33.20 -5.86
N VAL A 183 -7.68 -33.46 -4.77
CA VAL A 183 -7.74 -34.70 -4.00
C VAL A 183 -8.30 -34.39 -2.61
N GLU A 184 -9.29 -35.17 -2.19
CA GLU A 184 -9.79 -35.17 -0.83
C GLU A 184 -9.86 -36.61 -0.30
N GLY A 185 -9.75 -36.81 1.00
CA GLY A 185 -9.81 -38.14 1.60
C GLY A 185 -9.74 -38.09 3.12
N ALA A 186 -9.75 -39.27 3.74
CA ALA A 186 -9.60 -39.38 5.18
C ALA A 186 -8.15 -39.15 5.61
N CYS A 187 -7.97 -38.31 6.65
CA CYS A 187 -6.67 -37.97 7.18
C CYS A 187 -5.95 -39.22 7.71
N PRO A 188 -4.70 -39.50 7.29
CA PRO A 188 -3.96 -40.66 7.74
C PRO A 188 -3.39 -40.50 9.16
N THR A 189 -3.44 -39.30 9.73
CA THR A 189 -2.91 -39.01 11.07
C THR A 189 -3.66 -39.80 12.13
N PRO A 190 -2.99 -40.66 12.93
CA PRO A 190 -3.61 -41.40 14.02
C PRO A 190 -4.38 -40.46 14.98
N GLY A 191 -5.60 -40.82 15.32
CA GLY A 191 -6.47 -40.04 16.22
C GLY A 191 -7.17 -38.82 15.60
N CYS A 192 -6.88 -38.46 14.34
CA CYS A 192 -7.58 -37.37 13.65
C CYS A 192 -8.76 -37.87 12.81
N GLU A 193 -8.47 -38.78 11.88
CA GLU A 193 -9.43 -39.46 10.99
C GLU A 193 -10.44 -38.53 10.31
N TYR A 194 -10.04 -37.30 10.00
CA TYR A 194 -10.91 -36.34 9.33
C TYR A 194 -11.19 -36.78 7.89
N ASP A 195 -12.44 -37.12 7.57
CA ASP A 195 -12.87 -37.75 6.31
C ASP A 195 -12.76 -36.87 5.04
N SER A 196 -12.42 -35.59 5.20
CA SER A 196 -12.37 -34.61 4.12
C SER A 196 -11.08 -33.78 4.17
N ALA A 197 -9.97 -34.40 4.60
CA ALA A 197 -8.65 -33.80 4.48
C ALA A 197 -8.30 -33.57 3.00
N ARG A 198 -7.63 -32.46 2.72
CA ARG A 198 -7.11 -32.15 1.37
C ARG A 198 -5.79 -32.88 1.14
N GLY A 199 -5.41 -33.02 -0.14
CA GLY A 199 -4.17 -33.68 -0.53
C GLY A 199 -2.90 -33.10 0.10
N ASP A 200 -2.88 -31.81 0.41
CA ASP A 200 -1.73 -31.07 0.92
C ASP A 200 -1.76 -30.83 2.44
N GLN A 201 -2.95 -30.73 3.02
CA GLN A 201 -3.10 -30.44 4.46
C GLN A 201 -4.46 -30.90 5.01
N CYS A 202 -4.43 -31.48 6.21
CA CYS A 202 -5.64 -31.74 6.98
C CYS A 202 -6.10 -30.48 7.73
N GLU A 203 -7.33 -30.04 7.48
CA GLU A 203 -7.89 -28.85 8.15
C GLU A 203 -8.23 -29.07 9.62
N LYS A 204 -8.43 -30.32 10.06
CA LYS A 204 -8.74 -30.66 11.46
C LYS A 204 -7.50 -30.68 12.36
N CYS A 205 -6.42 -31.34 11.95
CA CYS A 205 -5.20 -31.45 12.77
C CYS A 205 -4.04 -30.57 12.29
N GLY A 206 -4.20 -29.84 11.18
CA GLY A 206 -3.19 -28.94 10.62
C GLY A 206 -1.99 -29.63 9.96
N LYS A 207 -1.88 -30.97 10.04
CA LYS A 207 -0.75 -31.74 9.48
C LYS A 207 -0.69 -31.60 7.96
N LEU A 208 0.52 -31.34 7.45
CA LEU A 208 0.85 -31.40 6.03
C LEU A 208 0.87 -32.85 5.57
N LEU A 209 0.23 -33.13 4.44
CA LEU A 209 0.02 -34.46 3.90
C LEU A 209 0.61 -34.55 2.49
N ASN A 210 0.96 -35.76 2.08
CA ASN A 210 1.07 -36.07 0.66
C ASN A 210 -0.26 -36.67 0.18
N PRO A 211 -0.76 -36.34 -1.03
CA PRO A 211 -2.04 -36.86 -1.50
C PRO A 211 -2.09 -38.38 -1.57
N THR A 212 -0.95 -39.02 -1.84
CA THR A 212 -0.79 -40.48 -1.89
C THR A 212 -0.91 -41.16 -0.52
N GLU A 213 -0.81 -40.41 0.58
CA GLU A 213 -0.98 -40.90 1.95
C GLU A 213 -2.44 -40.85 2.42
N LEU A 214 -3.33 -40.13 1.72
CA LEU A 214 -4.73 -40.04 2.11
C LEU A 214 -5.40 -41.42 2.07
N LYS A 215 -6.19 -41.71 3.12
CA LYS A 215 -7.03 -42.91 3.16
C LYS A 215 -8.29 -42.65 2.34
N ASN A 216 -8.71 -43.63 1.53
CA ASN A 216 -9.89 -43.51 0.66
C ASN A 216 -9.91 -42.21 -0.16
N PRO A 217 -8.84 -41.92 -0.93
CA PRO A 217 -8.79 -40.69 -1.70
C PRO A 217 -9.93 -40.65 -2.72
N ARG A 218 -10.45 -39.46 -2.97
CA ARG A 218 -11.50 -39.16 -3.93
C ARG A 218 -11.09 -37.97 -4.78
N CYS A 219 -11.43 -38.04 -6.05
CA CYS A 219 -11.29 -36.90 -6.95
C CYS A 219 -12.36 -35.86 -6.61
N LYS A 220 -11.97 -34.63 -6.26
CA LYS A 220 -12.91 -33.55 -5.94
C LYS A 220 -13.86 -33.20 -7.10
N VAL A 221 -13.45 -33.50 -8.34
CA VAL A 221 -14.22 -33.19 -9.56
C VAL A 221 -15.35 -34.19 -9.78
N CYS A 222 -15.07 -35.50 -9.77
CA CYS A 222 -16.04 -36.54 -10.12
C CYS A 222 -16.42 -37.48 -8.96
N GLN A 223 -15.82 -37.27 -7.78
CA GLN A 223 -16.03 -38.06 -6.56
C GLN A 223 -15.61 -39.54 -6.65
N LYS A 224 -15.01 -39.97 -7.76
CA LYS A 224 -14.47 -41.33 -7.95
C LYS A 224 -13.09 -41.49 -7.31
N PRO A 225 -12.73 -42.72 -6.87
CA PRO A 225 -11.41 -43.00 -6.31
C PRO A 225 -10.31 -42.88 -7.39
N PRO A 226 -9.25 -42.10 -7.17
CA PRO A 226 -8.08 -42.08 -8.04
C PRO A 226 -7.14 -43.24 -7.73
N ARG A 227 -6.24 -43.55 -8.68
CA ARG A 227 -5.16 -44.53 -8.52
C ARG A 227 -3.79 -43.87 -8.57
N ILE A 228 -2.81 -44.39 -7.84
CA ILE A 228 -1.43 -43.94 -7.95
C ILE A 228 -0.90 -44.39 -9.32
N ARG A 229 -0.26 -43.47 -10.04
CA ARG A 229 0.44 -43.73 -11.30
C ARG A 229 1.79 -43.03 -11.29
N ASP A 230 2.75 -43.68 -11.92
CA ASP A 230 4.06 -43.10 -12.21
C ASP A 230 3.94 -42.09 -13.37
N THR A 231 4.64 -40.97 -13.25
CA THR A 231 4.66 -39.90 -14.23
C THR A 231 6.03 -39.24 -14.27
N ASP A 232 6.60 -39.10 -15.47
CA ASP A 232 7.94 -38.54 -15.63
C ASP A 232 7.91 -37.01 -15.64
N HIS A 233 8.93 -36.42 -15.03
CA HIS A 233 9.07 -34.97 -14.92
C HIS A 233 10.50 -34.53 -15.16
N LEU A 234 10.63 -33.34 -15.75
CA LEU A 234 11.91 -32.64 -15.87
C LEU A 234 12.16 -31.77 -14.63
N PHE A 235 13.42 -31.73 -14.21
CA PHE A 235 13.90 -30.97 -13.06
C PHE A 235 15.04 -30.07 -13.48
N LEU A 236 15.05 -28.83 -12.98
CA LEU A 236 16.19 -27.94 -13.05
C LEU A 236 17.19 -28.30 -11.95
N GLU A 237 18.42 -28.60 -12.35
CA GLU A 237 19.53 -28.96 -11.46
C GLU A 237 20.17 -27.73 -10.81
N LEU A 238 19.43 -27.09 -9.90
CA LEU A 238 19.93 -25.97 -9.09
C LEU A 238 21.26 -26.26 -8.36
N PRO A 239 21.52 -27.47 -7.80
CA PRO A 239 22.79 -27.75 -7.13
C PRO A 239 24.00 -27.52 -8.04
N LEU A 240 23.88 -27.84 -9.34
CA LEU A 240 24.97 -27.71 -10.29
C LEU A 240 25.24 -26.24 -10.70
N LEU A 241 24.25 -25.35 -10.50
CA LEU A 241 24.35 -23.92 -10.79
C LEU A 241 24.74 -23.07 -9.57
N LYS A 242 24.95 -23.71 -8.40
CA LYS A 242 25.14 -23.06 -7.11
C LYS A 242 26.24 -22.00 -7.14
N ASP A 243 27.45 -22.35 -7.58
CA ASP A 243 28.60 -21.44 -7.50
C ASP A 243 28.39 -20.17 -8.33
N ARG A 244 27.78 -20.31 -9.52
CA ARG A 244 27.46 -19.16 -10.38
C ARG A 244 26.38 -18.28 -9.76
N LEU A 245 25.39 -18.90 -9.12
CA LEU A 245 24.31 -18.20 -8.44
C LEU A 245 24.81 -17.46 -7.19
N GLU A 246 25.60 -18.12 -6.34
CA GLU A 246 26.15 -17.51 -5.12
C GLU A 246 27.05 -16.32 -5.46
N LYS A 247 27.88 -16.44 -6.51
CA LYS A 247 28.65 -15.31 -7.03
C LYS A 247 27.75 -14.14 -7.42
N TYR A 248 26.72 -14.39 -8.25
CA TYR A 248 25.75 -13.36 -8.63
C TYR A 248 25.08 -12.70 -7.41
N ILE A 249 24.58 -13.49 -6.45
CA ILE A 249 23.89 -12.98 -5.26
C ILE A 249 24.82 -12.14 -4.40
N SER A 250 26.03 -12.62 -4.11
CA SER A 250 27.01 -11.92 -3.27
C SER A 250 27.44 -10.56 -3.86
N GLU A 251 27.62 -10.49 -5.18
CA GLU A 251 27.95 -9.24 -5.87
C GLU A 251 26.74 -8.29 -5.95
N MET A 252 25.60 -8.78 -6.47
CA MET A 252 24.45 -7.92 -6.75
C MET A 252 23.66 -7.50 -5.52
N SER A 253 23.67 -8.29 -4.44
CA SER A 253 23.00 -7.89 -3.19
C SER A 253 23.62 -6.62 -2.58
N VAL A 254 24.93 -6.43 -2.77
CA VAL A 254 25.65 -5.24 -2.33
C VAL A 254 25.51 -4.10 -3.34
N VAL A 255 25.85 -4.36 -4.62
CA VAL A 255 25.80 -3.33 -5.70
C VAL A 255 24.39 -2.77 -5.87
N GLY A 256 23.39 -3.65 -5.83
CA GLY A 256 21.98 -3.31 -5.95
C GLY A 256 21.31 -2.86 -4.66
N SER A 257 22.03 -2.85 -3.53
CA SER A 257 21.50 -2.50 -2.20
C SER A 257 20.18 -3.23 -1.89
N TRP A 258 20.19 -4.56 -1.97
CA TRP A 258 18.97 -5.36 -1.75
C TRP A 258 18.42 -5.12 -0.34
N SER A 259 17.09 -5.16 -0.22
CA SER A 259 16.44 -5.03 1.08
C SER A 259 16.81 -6.20 1.99
N GLN A 260 16.90 -5.93 3.30
CA GLN A 260 17.37 -6.92 4.28
C GLN A 260 16.50 -8.18 4.32
N ASN A 261 15.18 -8.04 4.20
CA ASN A 261 14.27 -9.17 4.08
C ASN A 261 14.57 -10.04 2.85
N ALA A 262 14.90 -9.44 1.70
CA ALA A 262 15.28 -10.19 0.50
C ALA A 262 16.58 -10.99 0.70
N ILE A 263 17.59 -10.37 1.33
CA ILE A 263 18.88 -11.01 1.64
C ILE A 263 18.66 -12.17 2.61
N GLN A 264 17.89 -11.96 3.68
CA GLN A 264 17.61 -12.99 4.68
C GLN A 264 16.89 -14.20 4.08
N THR A 265 15.83 -13.97 3.30
CA THR A 265 15.10 -15.04 2.62
C THR A 265 15.99 -15.81 1.64
N THR A 266 16.80 -15.10 0.85
CA THR A 266 17.71 -15.71 -0.12
C THR A 266 18.79 -16.55 0.57
N ASN A 267 19.41 -16.02 1.63
CA ASN A 267 20.42 -16.73 2.40
C ASN A 267 19.85 -17.95 3.14
N SER A 268 18.57 -17.92 3.54
CA SER A 268 17.91 -19.11 4.09
C SER A 268 17.89 -20.25 3.07
N TRP A 269 17.49 -19.94 1.83
CA TRP A 269 17.47 -20.92 0.73
C TRP A 269 18.85 -21.49 0.39
N LEU A 270 19.89 -20.64 0.41
CA LEU A 270 21.27 -21.10 0.17
C LEU A 270 21.77 -22.01 1.30
N ARG A 271 21.50 -21.66 2.56
CA ARG A 271 21.91 -22.44 3.74
C ARG A 271 21.21 -23.81 3.83
N GLU A 272 19.94 -23.89 3.45
CA GLU A 272 19.20 -25.16 3.37
C GLU A 272 19.76 -26.12 2.30
N GLY A 273 20.57 -25.60 1.37
CA GLY A 273 21.08 -26.32 0.22
C GLY A 273 20.10 -26.26 -0.94
N LEU A 274 20.60 -25.80 -2.10
CA LEU A 274 19.84 -25.85 -3.34
C LEU A 274 19.55 -27.31 -3.71
N LYS A 275 18.29 -27.61 -4.03
CA LYS A 275 17.84 -28.94 -4.47
C LYS A 275 17.27 -28.82 -5.88
N GLN A 276 17.26 -29.92 -6.61
CA GLN A 276 16.56 -29.99 -7.90
C GLN A 276 15.09 -29.54 -7.77
N ARG A 277 14.57 -28.87 -8.81
CA ARG A 277 13.20 -28.33 -8.82
C ARG A 277 12.46 -28.79 -10.06
N CYS A 278 11.32 -29.44 -9.88
CA CYS A 278 10.48 -29.91 -10.98
C CYS A 278 9.91 -28.72 -11.77
N ILE A 279 10.18 -28.67 -13.08
CA ILE A 279 9.77 -27.59 -13.99
C ILE A 279 8.62 -28.00 -14.92
N THR A 280 8.04 -29.19 -14.76
CA THR A 280 6.92 -29.68 -15.60
C THR A 280 5.72 -30.06 -14.76
N ARG A 281 4.51 -30.01 -15.32
CA ARG A 281 3.26 -30.42 -14.67
C ARG A 281 2.34 -31.13 -15.64
N ASP A 282 1.56 -32.06 -15.09
CA ASP A 282 0.47 -32.74 -15.76
C ASP A 282 -0.81 -31.88 -15.78
N LEU A 283 -0.73 -30.76 -16.51
CA LEU A 283 -1.84 -29.83 -16.72
C LEU A 283 -2.05 -29.62 -18.22
N LYS A 284 -3.23 -29.14 -18.60
CA LYS A 284 -3.52 -28.76 -20.00
C LYS A 284 -3.36 -27.26 -20.23
N TRP A 285 -3.57 -26.44 -19.20
CA TRP A 285 -3.42 -24.99 -19.27
C TRP A 285 -2.03 -24.52 -18.82
N GLY A 286 -1.11 -24.39 -19.78
CA GLY A 286 0.27 -23.95 -19.58
C GLY A 286 1.05 -23.91 -20.90
N VAL A 287 2.32 -23.49 -20.83
CA VAL A 287 3.22 -23.56 -22.00
C VAL A 287 3.59 -25.01 -22.27
N PRO A 288 3.37 -25.56 -23.48
CA PRO A 288 3.69 -26.95 -23.78
C PRO A 288 5.20 -27.20 -23.78
N VAL A 289 5.60 -28.38 -23.29
CA VAL A 289 7.01 -28.80 -23.29
C VAL A 289 7.40 -29.30 -24.68
N PRO A 290 8.47 -28.76 -25.32
CA PRO A 290 8.81 -29.08 -26.71
C PRO A 290 9.63 -30.37 -26.84
N LEU A 291 9.19 -31.44 -26.16
CA LEU A 291 9.78 -32.78 -26.22
C LEU A 291 8.69 -33.82 -26.44
N GLU A 292 8.89 -34.76 -27.36
CA GLU A 292 7.87 -35.76 -27.75
C GLU A 292 7.34 -36.56 -26.55
N LYS A 293 8.25 -37.01 -25.66
CA LYS A 293 7.93 -37.71 -24.40
C LYS A 293 7.04 -36.90 -23.44
N TYR A 294 7.05 -35.56 -23.55
CA TYR A 294 6.35 -34.64 -22.67
C TYR A 294 5.22 -33.87 -23.38
N SER A 295 4.77 -34.35 -24.54
CA SER A 295 3.76 -33.69 -25.37
C SER A 295 2.43 -33.42 -24.66
N ASP A 296 2.07 -34.23 -23.66
CA ASP A 296 0.86 -34.06 -22.84
C ASP A 296 1.06 -33.20 -21.58
N LYS A 297 2.25 -32.61 -21.39
CA LYS A 297 2.64 -31.83 -20.22
C LYS A 297 2.92 -30.38 -20.57
N VAL A 298 2.83 -29.55 -19.55
CA VAL A 298 3.17 -28.13 -19.63
C VAL A 298 4.31 -27.79 -18.66
N PHE A 299 4.95 -26.66 -18.89
CA PHE A 299 5.88 -26.09 -17.91
C PHE A 299 5.14 -25.69 -16.64
N TYR A 300 5.81 -25.89 -15.51
CA TYR A 300 5.33 -25.45 -14.22
C TYR A 300 5.41 -23.93 -14.13
N VAL A 301 4.35 -23.30 -13.60
CA VAL A 301 4.27 -21.83 -13.47
C VAL A 301 5.44 -21.20 -12.71
N TRP A 302 6.08 -21.94 -11.78
CA TRP A 302 7.26 -21.45 -11.06
C TRP A 302 8.51 -21.32 -11.94
N PHE A 303 8.55 -21.99 -13.09
CA PHE A 303 9.60 -21.90 -14.09
C PHE A 303 9.31 -20.79 -15.11
N ASP A 304 8.10 -20.73 -15.66
CA ASP A 304 7.81 -19.85 -16.81
C ASP A 304 7.20 -18.49 -16.42
N ALA A 305 6.59 -18.32 -15.25
CA ALA A 305 6.01 -17.03 -14.87
C ALA A 305 7.04 -15.87 -14.85
N PRO A 306 8.27 -16.03 -14.31
CA PRO A 306 9.30 -14.99 -14.42
C PRO A 306 9.77 -14.73 -15.86
N ILE A 307 9.71 -15.75 -16.74
CA ILE A 307 9.97 -15.57 -18.19
C ILE A 307 8.90 -14.66 -18.82
N GLY A 308 7.73 -14.55 -18.19
CA GLY A 308 6.67 -13.60 -18.51
C GLY A 308 7.17 -12.15 -18.65
N TYR A 309 8.14 -11.70 -17.85
CA TYR A 309 8.67 -10.34 -18.00
C TYR A 309 9.35 -10.13 -19.36
N VAL A 310 10.09 -11.15 -19.82
CA VAL A 310 10.80 -11.15 -21.09
C VAL A 310 9.81 -11.21 -22.25
N SER A 311 8.84 -12.11 -22.18
CA SER A 311 7.84 -12.28 -23.24
C SER A 311 6.86 -11.10 -23.35
N ILE A 312 6.52 -10.45 -22.24
CA ILE A 312 5.74 -9.21 -22.29
C ILE A 312 6.56 -8.10 -22.94
N THR A 313 7.86 -8.03 -22.66
CA THR A 313 8.75 -7.06 -23.33
C THR A 313 8.87 -7.37 -24.83
N SER A 314 8.85 -8.64 -25.24
CA SER A 314 8.83 -9.01 -26.67
C SER A 314 7.49 -8.70 -27.36
N CYS A 315 6.38 -8.68 -26.62
CA CYS A 315 5.10 -8.14 -27.10
C CYS A 315 5.15 -6.62 -27.31
N TYR A 316 5.90 -5.91 -26.45
CA TYR A 316 6.09 -4.46 -26.51
C TYR A 316 6.98 -4.04 -27.68
N THR A 317 8.08 -4.75 -27.91
CA THR A 317 9.02 -4.45 -29.00
C THR A 317 9.71 -5.70 -29.56
N ARG A 318 9.98 -5.71 -30.87
CA ARG A 318 10.75 -6.78 -31.52
C ARG A 318 12.21 -6.80 -31.05
N ASP A 319 12.74 -5.66 -30.64
CA ASP A 319 14.12 -5.48 -30.17
C ASP A 319 14.27 -5.73 -28.65
N TRP A 320 13.46 -6.60 -28.06
CA TRP A 320 13.40 -6.82 -26.61
C TRP A 320 14.72 -7.33 -26.02
N GLU A 321 15.55 -8.00 -26.82
CA GLU A 321 16.88 -8.47 -26.42
C GLU A 321 17.79 -7.28 -26.05
N LYS A 322 17.58 -6.08 -26.60
CA LYS A 322 18.34 -4.89 -26.20
C LYS A 322 18.13 -4.54 -24.73
N TRP A 323 16.98 -4.90 -24.15
CA TRP A 323 16.67 -4.72 -22.73
C TRP A 323 17.12 -5.92 -21.88
N TRP A 324 16.86 -7.15 -22.35
CA TRP A 324 17.04 -8.38 -21.55
C TRP A 324 18.36 -9.13 -21.78
N LYS A 325 19.15 -8.76 -22.79
CA LYS A 325 20.47 -9.34 -23.09
C LYS A 325 21.54 -8.25 -23.25
N ASN A 326 21.54 -7.29 -22.33
CA ASN A 326 22.43 -6.12 -22.35
C ASN A 326 22.78 -5.65 -20.93
N PRO A 327 23.36 -6.53 -20.08
CA PRO A 327 23.60 -6.25 -18.67
C PRO A 327 24.56 -5.08 -18.43
N GLU A 328 25.38 -4.72 -19.42
CA GLU A 328 26.36 -3.62 -19.32
C GLU A 328 25.69 -2.24 -19.41
N ASN A 329 24.53 -2.14 -20.06
CA ASN A 329 23.84 -0.87 -20.31
C ASN A 329 22.46 -0.77 -19.66
N VAL A 330 21.93 -1.88 -19.11
CA VAL A 330 20.57 -1.95 -18.55
C VAL A 330 20.60 -2.35 -17.09
N GLU A 331 19.94 -1.56 -16.25
CA GLU A 331 19.73 -1.87 -14.83
C GLU A 331 18.31 -2.42 -14.63
N LEU A 332 18.20 -3.68 -14.20
CA LEU A 332 16.91 -4.32 -13.89
C LEU A 332 16.54 -4.12 -12.41
N TYR A 333 15.37 -3.51 -12.18
CA TYR A 333 14.74 -3.31 -10.87
C TYR A 333 13.45 -4.13 -10.78
N GLN A 334 13.33 -4.97 -9.74
CA GLN A 334 12.15 -5.81 -9.54
C GLN A 334 11.43 -5.50 -8.23
N PHE A 335 10.10 -5.36 -8.28
CA PHE A 335 9.24 -5.03 -7.14
C PHE A 335 8.26 -6.15 -6.83
N MET A 336 8.24 -6.62 -5.59
CA MET A 336 7.40 -7.76 -5.19
C MET A 336 7.13 -7.84 -3.69
N GLY A 337 6.17 -8.67 -3.29
CA GLY A 337 6.04 -9.13 -1.90
C GLY A 337 7.05 -10.24 -1.58
N LYS A 338 7.34 -10.43 -0.28
CA LYS A 338 8.37 -11.38 0.21
C LYS A 338 8.25 -12.82 -0.30
N ASP A 339 7.04 -13.29 -0.57
CA ASP A 339 6.79 -14.67 -1.01
C ASP A 339 7.41 -14.96 -2.40
N ASN A 340 7.63 -13.92 -3.20
CA ASN A 340 8.20 -14.05 -4.55
C ASN A 340 9.74 -14.01 -4.56
N VAL A 341 10.40 -13.73 -3.43
CA VAL A 341 11.85 -13.53 -3.39
C VAL A 341 12.63 -14.72 -3.95
N PRO A 342 12.41 -15.98 -3.51
CA PRO A 342 13.21 -17.11 -4.00
C PRO A 342 13.09 -17.34 -5.50
N PHE A 343 11.97 -16.93 -6.10
CA PHE A 343 11.78 -17.06 -7.55
C PHE A 343 12.68 -16.10 -8.33
N HIS A 344 12.93 -14.91 -7.78
CA HIS A 344 13.65 -13.83 -8.46
C HIS A 344 15.11 -13.76 -8.05
N THR A 345 15.48 -14.32 -6.89
CA THR A 345 16.88 -14.38 -6.43
C THR A 345 17.53 -15.73 -6.67
N VAL A 346 16.75 -16.81 -6.83
CA VAL A 346 17.27 -18.18 -7.06
C VAL A 346 16.76 -18.76 -8.38
N MET A 347 15.46 -19.03 -8.51
CA MET A 347 14.94 -19.82 -9.66
C MET A 347 15.20 -19.17 -11.02
N PHE A 348 14.80 -17.91 -11.18
CA PHE A 348 14.89 -17.21 -12.46
C PHE A 348 16.35 -16.87 -12.83
N PRO A 349 17.20 -16.33 -11.92
CA PRO A 349 18.61 -16.17 -12.22
C PRO A 349 19.30 -17.49 -12.56
N SER A 350 19.03 -18.60 -11.85
CA SER A 350 19.57 -19.91 -12.22
C SER A 350 19.14 -20.35 -13.61
N THR A 351 17.86 -20.14 -13.95
CA THR A 351 17.33 -20.45 -15.29
C THR A 351 18.08 -19.68 -16.38
N LEU A 352 18.25 -18.36 -16.20
CA LEU A 352 18.96 -17.51 -17.16
C LEU A 352 20.47 -17.85 -17.23
N LEU A 353 21.13 -18.02 -16.08
CA LEU A 353 22.54 -18.42 -16.01
C LEU A 353 22.80 -19.77 -16.68
N GLY A 354 21.87 -20.72 -16.54
CA GLY A 354 21.93 -22.03 -17.17
C GLY A 354 21.93 -21.98 -18.70
N THR A 355 21.38 -20.92 -19.30
CA THR A 355 21.41 -20.76 -20.77
C THR A 355 22.82 -20.51 -21.31
N GLY A 356 23.72 -19.96 -20.48
CA GLY A 356 25.04 -19.51 -20.90
C GLY A 356 25.05 -18.21 -21.73
N GLU A 357 23.91 -17.55 -21.90
CA GLU A 357 23.79 -16.29 -22.64
C GLU A 357 23.97 -15.05 -21.73
N ASN A 358 24.26 -13.89 -22.34
CA ASN A 358 24.53 -12.64 -21.63
C ASN A 358 23.24 -11.91 -21.20
N TRP A 359 22.49 -12.49 -20.27
CA TRP A 359 21.23 -11.93 -19.79
C TRP A 359 21.42 -10.73 -18.85
N THR A 360 20.53 -9.75 -18.96
CA THR A 360 20.32 -8.71 -17.95
C THR A 360 19.69 -9.36 -16.71
N LEU A 361 20.51 -9.57 -15.68
CA LEU A 361 20.05 -10.07 -14.38
C LEU A 361 19.59 -8.91 -13.49
N MET A 362 18.81 -9.23 -12.47
CA MET A 362 18.28 -8.23 -11.55
C MET A 362 19.43 -7.55 -10.79
N LYS A 363 19.51 -6.23 -10.91
CA LYS A 363 20.42 -5.39 -10.13
C LYS A 363 19.83 -5.17 -8.73
N THR A 364 18.60 -4.66 -8.65
CA THR A 364 17.96 -4.29 -7.38
C THR A 364 16.60 -4.96 -7.22
N ILE A 365 16.32 -5.44 -6.00
CA ILE A 365 15.02 -5.96 -5.58
C ILE A 365 14.41 -5.07 -4.49
N SER A 366 13.15 -4.68 -4.66
CA SER A 366 12.37 -3.99 -3.64
C SER A 366 11.29 -4.92 -3.13
N VAL A 367 11.45 -5.37 -1.88
CA VAL A 367 10.56 -6.35 -1.24
C VAL A 367 9.73 -5.69 -0.15
N THR A 368 8.43 -6.00 -0.12
CA THR A 368 7.55 -5.59 0.96
C THR A 368 7.09 -6.77 1.83
N GLU A 369 6.87 -6.47 3.11
CA GLU A 369 6.09 -7.28 4.04
C GLU A 369 4.58 -7.15 3.74
N TYR A 370 3.71 -7.69 4.59
CA TYR A 370 2.27 -7.67 4.32
C TYR A 370 1.60 -6.39 4.80
N LEU A 371 0.65 -5.90 4.00
CA LEU A 371 -0.37 -4.96 4.48
C LEU A 371 -1.56 -5.77 5.01
N ASN A 372 -1.88 -5.60 6.28
CA ASN A 372 -3.04 -6.18 6.97
C ASN A 372 -4.23 -5.20 6.94
N TYR A 373 -5.44 -5.68 7.27
CA TYR A 373 -6.68 -4.89 7.22
C TYR A 373 -7.43 -4.96 8.55
N GLU A 374 -7.57 -3.81 9.23
CA GLU A 374 -8.23 -3.68 10.53
C GLU A 374 -7.69 -4.70 11.57
N ALA A 375 -8.54 -5.54 12.16
CA ALA A 375 -8.09 -6.51 13.16
C ALA A 375 -7.51 -7.81 12.56
N GLY A 376 -7.38 -7.92 11.22
CA GLY A 376 -7.05 -9.18 10.55
C GLY A 376 -6.28 -9.03 9.24
N LYS A 377 -6.27 -10.12 8.46
CA LYS A 377 -5.61 -10.17 7.14
C LYS A 377 -6.63 -9.96 6.03
N PHE A 378 -6.17 -9.43 4.88
CA PHE A 378 -6.94 -9.56 3.65
C PHE A 378 -7.23 -11.04 3.37
N SER A 379 -8.43 -11.35 2.89
CA SER A 379 -8.77 -12.72 2.48
C SER A 379 -9.43 -12.69 1.12
N LYS A 380 -8.76 -13.26 0.11
CA LYS A 380 -9.31 -13.39 -1.24
C LYS A 380 -10.50 -14.36 -1.27
N SER A 381 -10.35 -15.54 -0.66
CA SER A 381 -11.41 -16.56 -0.60
C SER A 381 -12.64 -16.11 0.19
N LYS A 382 -12.43 -15.38 1.30
CA LYS A 382 -13.53 -14.83 2.10
C LYS A 382 -13.89 -13.40 1.69
N GLY A 383 -13.29 -12.82 0.65
CA GLY A 383 -13.52 -11.42 0.24
C GLY A 383 -13.40 -10.37 1.36
N ILE A 384 -12.48 -10.54 2.31
CA ILE A 384 -12.29 -9.62 3.45
C ILE A 384 -11.26 -8.56 3.10
N GLY A 385 -11.57 -7.29 3.37
CA GLY A 385 -10.76 -6.11 3.04
C GLY A 385 -11.28 -5.31 1.87
N VAL A 386 -10.57 -4.22 1.54
CA VAL A 386 -10.84 -3.38 0.37
C VAL A 386 -10.08 -3.93 -0.85
N PHE A 387 -10.82 -4.19 -1.92
CA PHE A 387 -10.26 -4.59 -3.21
C PHE A 387 -10.11 -3.39 -4.15
N GLY A 388 -9.34 -3.56 -5.23
CA GLY A 388 -9.10 -2.46 -6.16
C GLY A 388 -10.38 -1.90 -6.81
N ASN A 389 -11.36 -2.77 -7.06
CA ASN A 389 -12.69 -2.39 -7.55
C ASN A 389 -13.60 -1.80 -6.44
N ASP A 390 -13.31 -2.07 -5.16
CA ASP A 390 -14.02 -1.46 -4.03
C ASP A 390 -13.58 0.01 -3.84
N ALA A 391 -12.28 0.28 -4.02
CA ALA A 391 -11.69 1.61 -3.82
C ALA A 391 -12.31 2.67 -4.74
N LYS A 392 -12.58 2.32 -6.01
CA LYS A 392 -13.24 3.20 -6.99
C LYS A 392 -14.68 3.54 -6.66
N ASP A 393 -15.35 2.72 -5.84
CA ASP A 393 -16.73 2.92 -5.40
C ASP A 393 -16.83 3.77 -4.13
N THR A 394 -15.74 4.45 -3.77
CA THR A 394 -15.69 5.45 -2.71
C THR A 394 -15.63 6.85 -3.31
N SER A 395 -15.93 7.86 -2.51
CA SER A 395 -15.77 9.26 -2.89
C SER A 395 -14.40 9.82 -2.48
N ILE A 396 -13.46 8.92 -2.14
CA ILE A 396 -12.09 9.23 -1.79
C ILE A 396 -11.27 9.26 -3.09
N PRO A 397 -10.60 10.37 -3.43
CA PRO A 397 -9.78 10.47 -4.63
C PRO A 397 -8.66 9.43 -4.64
N VAL A 398 -8.28 8.96 -5.84
CA VAL A 398 -7.17 8.01 -6.04
C VAL A 398 -5.89 8.46 -5.33
N GLU A 399 -5.60 9.76 -5.29
CA GLU A 399 -4.38 10.29 -4.67
C GLU A 399 -4.30 10.06 -3.18
N VAL A 400 -5.45 10.07 -2.51
CA VAL A 400 -5.51 9.77 -1.07
C VAL A 400 -5.19 8.30 -0.83
N TRP A 401 -5.69 7.40 -1.70
CA TRP A 401 -5.36 5.97 -1.62
C TRP A 401 -3.87 5.74 -1.87
N ARG A 402 -3.31 6.34 -2.91
CA ARG A 402 -1.88 6.22 -3.22
C ARG A 402 -1.03 6.75 -2.06
N TYR A 403 -1.31 7.97 -1.59
CA TYR A 403 -0.62 8.58 -0.45
C TYR A 403 -0.67 7.69 0.79
N TYR A 404 -1.87 7.27 1.18
CA TYR A 404 -2.07 6.47 2.40
C TYR A 404 -1.32 5.14 2.36
N LEU A 405 -1.39 4.43 1.22
CA LEU A 405 -0.69 3.17 1.06
C LEU A 405 0.83 3.35 1.05
N LEU A 406 1.34 4.44 0.47
CA LEU A 406 2.78 4.71 0.37
C LEU A 406 3.37 5.21 1.69
N THR A 407 2.66 6.04 2.45
CA THR A 407 3.11 6.43 3.80
C THR A 407 3.10 5.24 4.77
N ASN A 408 2.24 4.25 4.53
CA ASN A 408 2.16 3.00 5.29
C ASN A 408 2.75 1.81 4.53
N ARG A 409 3.67 2.05 3.58
CA ARG A 409 4.31 0.98 2.81
C ARG A 409 5.05 0.00 3.76
N PRO A 410 4.76 -1.31 3.70
CA PRO A 410 5.36 -2.31 4.57
C PRO A 410 6.80 -2.66 4.13
N GLU A 411 7.77 -1.77 4.36
CA GLU A 411 9.16 -1.96 3.90
C GLU A 411 9.97 -2.88 4.82
N VAL A 412 9.78 -2.78 6.14
CA VAL A 412 10.57 -3.49 7.16
C VAL A 412 9.73 -4.52 7.91
N SER A 413 8.48 -4.19 8.21
CA SER A 413 7.53 -5.01 8.95
C SER A 413 6.14 -4.91 8.34
N ASP A 414 5.28 -5.85 8.71
CA ASP A 414 3.86 -5.81 8.37
C ASP A 414 3.24 -4.47 8.83
N THR A 415 2.38 -3.89 8.00
CA THR A 415 1.64 -2.66 8.30
C THR A 415 0.14 -2.91 8.35
N LEU A 416 -0.62 -1.96 8.89
CA LEU A 416 -2.04 -2.11 9.07
C LEU A 416 -2.82 -0.97 8.40
N PHE A 417 -3.75 -1.33 7.52
CA PHE A 417 -4.76 -0.42 7.02
C PHE A 417 -5.86 -0.25 8.08
N THR A 418 -6.16 1.00 8.45
CA THR A 418 -7.38 1.33 9.22
C THR A 418 -8.06 2.56 8.66
N TRP A 419 -9.40 2.58 8.67
CA TRP A 419 -10.18 3.73 8.21
C TRP A 419 -9.91 5.03 9.02
N PRO A 420 -9.78 4.98 10.37
CA PRO A 420 -9.43 6.18 11.15
C PRO A 420 -8.03 6.73 10.82
N ASP A 421 -7.05 5.87 10.58
CA ASP A 421 -5.71 6.33 10.19
C ASP A 421 -5.74 6.96 8.78
N LEU A 422 -6.49 6.39 7.84
CA LEU A 422 -6.69 7.02 6.51
C LEU A 422 -7.30 8.42 6.63
N GLN A 423 -8.31 8.57 7.49
CA GLN A 423 -8.92 9.86 7.77
C GLN A 423 -7.91 10.84 8.37
N ALA A 424 -7.14 10.42 9.37
CA ALA A 424 -6.14 11.26 10.02
C ALA A 424 -5.08 11.74 9.01
N LYS A 425 -4.59 10.85 8.14
CA LYS A 425 -3.62 11.20 7.09
C LYS A 425 -4.19 12.16 6.06
N LEU A 426 -5.43 11.95 5.62
CA LEU A 426 -6.11 12.87 4.70
C LEU A 426 -6.34 14.25 5.34
N ASN A 427 -6.96 14.30 6.52
CA ASN A 427 -7.36 15.57 7.12
C ASN A 427 -6.16 16.35 7.65
N SER A 428 -5.21 15.70 8.34
CA SER A 428 -4.10 16.40 8.99
C SER A 428 -2.93 16.67 8.03
N GLU A 429 -2.53 15.69 7.22
CA GLU A 429 -1.32 15.82 6.40
C GLU A 429 -1.61 16.36 5.00
N LEU A 430 -2.65 15.85 4.33
CA LEU A 430 -2.99 16.31 2.98
C LEU A 430 -3.78 17.62 3.01
N LEU A 431 -4.87 17.70 3.77
CA LEU A 431 -5.74 18.88 3.80
C LEU A 431 -5.11 20.04 4.61
N ASN A 432 -4.78 19.81 5.88
CA ASN A 432 -4.36 20.89 6.80
C ASN A 432 -2.91 21.35 6.62
N ASN A 433 -2.04 20.53 6.04
CA ASN A 433 -0.64 20.89 5.77
C ASN A 433 -0.41 21.20 4.28
N LEU A 434 -0.35 20.18 3.41
CA LEU A 434 0.00 20.35 1.99
C LEU A 434 -1.01 21.21 1.22
N GLY A 435 -2.29 20.85 1.29
CA GLY A 435 -3.38 21.54 0.62
C GLY A 435 -3.55 22.97 1.13
N ASN A 436 -3.46 23.17 2.45
CA ASN A 436 -3.51 24.49 3.06
C ASN A 436 -2.37 25.40 2.60
N PHE A 437 -1.12 24.91 2.55
CA PHE A 437 0.01 25.69 2.06
C PHE A 437 -0.23 26.19 0.63
N ILE A 438 -0.54 25.26 -0.29
CA ILE A 438 -0.76 25.58 -1.70
C ILE A 438 -1.94 26.56 -1.85
N ASN A 439 -3.05 26.30 -1.15
CA ASN A 439 -4.23 27.14 -1.22
C ASN A 439 -3.96 28.57 -0.70
N ARG A 440 -3.23 28.73 0.41
CA ARG A 440 -2.85 30.05 0.95
C ARG A 440 -1.99 30.84 -0.03
N VAL A 441 -1.00 30.18 -0.66
CA VAL A 441 -0.11 30.82 -1.62
C VAL A 441 -0.87 31.29 -2.86
N LEU A 442 -1.58 30.36 -3.51
CA LEU A 442 -2.25 30.64 -4.79
C LEU A 442 -3.45 31.57 -4.61
N SER A 443 -4.24 31.40 -3.55
CA SER A 443 -5.37 32.30 -3.27
C SER A 443 -4.91 33.71 -2.95
N PHE A 444 -3.76 33.90 -2.30
CA PHE A 444 -3.24 35.24 -2.04
C PHE A 444 -2.79 35.94 -3.33
N ILE A 445 -2.11 35.22 -4.23
CA ILE A 445 -1.70 35.74 -5.53
C ILE A 445 -2.92 36.08 -6.39
N ALA A 446 -3.96 35.26 -6.36
CA ALA A 446 -5.18 35.47 -7.12
C ALA A 446 -6.06 36.63 -6.65
N LYS A 447 -5.83 37.19 -5.45
CA LYS A 447 -6.58 38.37 -4.99
C LYS A 447 -6.35 39.57 -5.91
N PRO A 448 -7.36 40.44 -6.11
CA PRO A 448 -7.22 41.64 -6.93
C PRO A 448 -6.08 42.54 -6.46
N ALA A 449 -5.56 43.36 -7.38
CA ALA A 449 -4.58 44.39 -7.06
C ALA A 449 -5.05 45.28 -5.89
N GLY A 450 -4.16 45.57 -4.94
CA GLY A 450 -4.47 46.26 -3.68
C GLY A 450 -4.86 45.31 -2.52
N GLN A 451 -5.13 44.03 -2.80
CA GLN A 451 -5.31 42.97 -1.80
C GLN A 451 -4.42 41.74 -2.05
N GLY A 452 -3.79 41.67 -3.23
CA GLY A 452 -2.85 40.66 -3.69
C GLY A 452 -2.22 41.05 -5.02
N TYR A 453 -2.03 40.09 -5.94
CA TYR A 453 -1.25 40.28 -7.16
C TYR A 453 -2.02 40.04 -8.47
N ASP A 454 -3.35 40.06 -8.43
CA ASP A 454 -4.24 39.90 -9.60
C ASP A 454 -3.94 38.65 -10.44
N SER A 455 -3.64 37.54 -9.76
CA SER A 455 -3.24 36.26 -10.38
C SER A 455 -1.91 36.31 -11.15
N ILE A 456 -1.07 37.32 -10.94
CA ILE A 456 0.23 37.49 -11.61
C ILE A 456 1.36 37.24 -10.60
N ILE A 457 2.35 36.42 -10.97
CA ILE A 457 3.56 36.23 -10.17
C ILE A 457 4.34 37.55 -10.11
N PRO A 458 4.62 38.09 -8.90
CA PRO A 458 5.22 39.41 -8.79
C PRO A 458 6.67 39.43 -9.24
N SER A 459 7.13 40.59 -9.72
CA SER A 459 8.55 40.90 -9.87
C SER A 459 9.19 41.16 -8.51
N ILE A 460 10.43 40.73 -8.33
CA ILE A 460 11.26 41.10 -7.19
C ILE A 460 12.03 42.36 -7.58
N PRO A 461 11.92 43.46 -6.82
CA PRO A 461 12.74 44.66 -7.04
C PRO A 461 14.25 44.39 -6.91
N ASP A 462 15.09 45.12 -7.65
CA ASP A 462 16.54 44.87 -7.72
C ASP A 462 17.27 45.05 -6.38
N ASP A 463 16.71 45.84 -5.47
CA ASP A 463 17.24 46.08 -4.12
C ASP A 463 16.88 44.98 -3.11
N VAL A 464 16.04 44.02 -3.50
CA VAL A 464 15.61 42.89 -2.66
C VAL A 464 16.13 41.58 -3.23
N SER A 465 16.91 40.84 -2.44
CA SER A 465 17.44 39.54 -2.83
C SER A 465 17.04 38.44 -1.85
N GLY A 466 16.62 37.29 -2.40
CA GLY A 466 16.40 36.07 -1.62
C GLY A 466 17.68 35.54 -0.94
N ASP A 467 18.86 35.86 -1.49
CA ASP A 467 20.14 35.49 -0.88
C ASP A 467 20.46 36.36 0.36
N SER A 468 19.90 37.56 0.46
CA SER A 468 20.15 38.50 1.56
C SER A 468 19.03 38.52 2.62
N HIS A 469 17.82 38.09 2.26
CA HIS A 469 16.69 38.00 3.20
C HIS A 469 16.77 36.69 4.01
N VAL A 470 17.16 36.80 5.28
CA VAL A 470 17.47 35.65 6.15
C VAL A 470 16.39 34.56 6.16
N PRO A 471 15.09 34.84 6.39
CA PRO A 471 14.07 33.78 6.39
C PRO A 471 13.95 33.04 5.04
N THR A 472 14.08 33.77 3.93
CA THR A 472 14.03 33.20 2.57
C THR A 472 15.24 32.32 2.30
N LYS A 473 16.43 32.78 2.69
CA LYS A 473 17.67 32.03 2.51
C LYS A 473 17.69 30.77 3.34
N THR A 474 17.31 30.84 4.63
CA THR A 474 17.22 29.69 5.52
C THR A 474 16.24 28.64 4.99
N LEU A 475 15.06 29.06 4.50
CA LEU A 475 14.11 28.14 3.88
C LEU A 475 14.71 27.45 2.63
N ALA A 476 15.34 28.22 1.74
CA ALA A 476 15.93 27.67 0.52
C ALA A 476 17.03 26.64 0.81
N ASP A 477 17.88 26.90 1.80
CA ASP A 477 18.94 25.98 2.20
C ASP A 477 18.36 24.67 2.78
N LYS A 478 17.31 24.77 3.63
CA LYS A 478 16.59 23.59 4.12
C LYS A 478 15.93 22.79 2.99
N VAL A 479 15.23 23.48 2.08
CA VAL A 479 14.54 22.85 0.94
C VAL A 479 15.55 22.16 0.02
N SER A 480 16.71 22.78 -0.24
CA SER A 480 17.79 22.15 -1.01
C SER A 480 18.26 20.86 -0.33
N SER A 481 18.49 20.88 0.99
CA SER A 481 18.89 19.68 1.74
C SER A 481 17.83 18.58 1.69
N TYR A 482 16.54 18.93 1.79
CA TYR A 482 15.47 17.94 1.66
C TYR A 482 15.39 17.36 0.25
N VAL A 483 15.62 18.15 -0.79
CA VAL A 483 15.66 17.62 -2.17
C VAL A 483 16.83 16.65 -2.34
N ASP A 484 18.02 16.96 -1.82
CA ASP A 484 19.16 16.04 -1.87
C ASP A 484 18.85 14.72 -1.15
N GLN A 485 18.27 14.78 0.05
CA GLN A 485 17.86 13.59 0.81
C GLN A 485 16.74 12.79 0.12
N TYR A 486 15.81 13.49 -0.54
CA TYR A 486 14.75 12.88 -1.33
C TYR A 486 15.35 12.09 -2.50
N LEU A 487 16.24 12.71 -3.28
CA LEU A 487 16.91 12.06 -4.41
C LEU A 487 17.69 10.84 -3.95
N GLU A 488 18.48 10.95 -2.88
CA GLU A 488 19.22 9.82 -2.31
C GLU A 488 18.29 8.67 -1.89
N SER A 489 17.18 8.99 -1.22
CA SER A 489 16.20 8.00 -0.78
C SER A 489 15.57 7.29 -1.98
N MET A 490 15.20 8.04 -3.01
CA MET A 490 14.54 7.50 -4.20
C MET A 490 15.48 6.65 -5.06
N GLU A 491 16.76 7.05 -5.22
CA GLU A 491 17.80 6.23 -5.87
C GLU A 491 17.98 4.87 -5.19
N LYS A 492 17.86 4.84 -3.86
CA LYS A 492 17.95 3.63 -3.03
C LYS A 492 16.59 2.93 -2.86
N VAL A 493 15.55 3.35 -3.59
CA VAL A 493 14.19 2.78 -3.56
C VAL A 493 13.57 2.79 -2.14
N LYS A 494 13.97 3.76 -1.29
CA LYS A 494 13.37 4.02 0.04
C LYS A 494 12.12 4.91 -0.11
N LEU A 495 11.10 4.36 -0.74
CA LEU A 495 9.93 5.11 -1.21
C LEU A 495 9.17 5.80 -0.07
N LYS A 496 8.99 5.11 1.07
CA LYS A 496 8.32 5.69 2.25
C LYS A 496 9.08 6.90 2.80
N GLN A 497 10.41 6.80 2.86
CA GLN A 497 11.27 7.89 3.33
C GLN A 497 11.26 9.07 2.35
N GLY A 498 11.32 8.79 1.04
CA GLY A 498 11.19 9.82 0.00
C GLY A 498 9.89 10.62 0.14
N LEU A 499 8.75 9.94 0.30
CA LEU A 499 7.46 10.61 0.53
C LEU A 499 7.48 11.50 1.78
N LYS A 500 8.00 10.97 2.90
CA LYS A 500 8.09 11.71 4.17
C LYS A 500 8.90 13.00 4.01
N ILE A 501 10.07 12.92 3.35
CA ILE A 501 10.94 14.08 3.10
C ILE A 501 10.24 15.11 2.21
N ALA A 502 9.59 14.68 1.13
CA ALA A 502 8.85 15.57 0.25
C ALA A 502 7.72 16.31 1.00
N MET A 503 7.01 15.61 1.89
CA MET A 503 5.97 16.21 2.73
C MET A 503 6.52 17.18 3.80
N SER A 504 7.75 17.00 4.28
CA SER A 504 8.39 17.96 5.21
C SER A 504 8.54 19.35 4.61
N ILE A 505 8.73 19.46 3.28
CA ILE A 505 8.86 20.74 2.58
C ILE A 505 7.58 21.59 2.69
N SER A 506 6.38 20.97 2.70
CA SER A 506 5.14 21.75 2.87
C SER A 506 4.99 22.31 4.29
N GLY A 507 5.51 21.59 5.29
CA GLY A 507 5.58 22.07 6.68
C GLY A 507 6.46 23.30 6.81
N GLU A 508 7.67 23.26 6.24
CA GLU A 508 8.58 24.41 6.18
C GLU A 508 7.98 25.59 5.41
N GLY A 509 7.26 25.33 4.32
CA GLY A 509 6.52 26.36 3.58
C GLY A 509 5.44 27.03 4.43
N ASN A 510 4.67 26.26 5.20
CA ASN A 510 3.67 26.81 6.13
C ASN A 510 4.31 27.66 7.23
N ALA A 511 5.41 27.19 7.83
CA ALA A 511 6.16 27.91 8.86
C ALA A 511 6.72 29.24 8.32
N TYR A 512 7.29 29.22 7.13
CA TYR A 512 7.82 30.41 6.46
C TYR A 512 6.75 31.48 6.22
N LEU A 513 5.57 31.09 5.73
CA LEU A 513 4.46 32.04 5.57
C LEU A 513 4.02 32.65 6.92
N GLN A 514 4.09 31.87 8.00
CA GLN A 514 3.70 32.33 9.33
C GLN A 514 4.74 33.30 9.93
N GLU A 515 6.02 32.97 9.82
CA GLU A 515 7.14 33.77 10.32
C GLU A 515 7.23 35.12 9.62
N THR A 516 7.10 35.12 8.30
CA THR A 516 7.16 36.35 7.46
C THR A 516 5.92 37.23 7.58
N LYS A 517 4.82 36.71 8.16
CA LYS A 517 3.52 37.41 8.28
C LYS A 517 3.12 38.07 6.95
N PHE A 518 3.20 37.32 5.85
CA PHE A 518 3.10 37.85 4.48
C PHE A 518 1.87 38.74 4.22
N TRP A 519 0.76 38.49 4.92
CA TRP A 519 -0.47 39.29 4.83
C TRP A 519 -0.33 40.71 5.39
N SER A 520 0.45 40.89 6.46
CA SER A 520 0.81 42.20 7.00
C SER A 520 1.91 42.82 6.15
N LEU A 521 2.89 42.01 5.76
CA LEU A 521 4.03 42.44 4.95
C LEU A 521 3.59 43.06 3.62
N TYR A 522 2.51 42.58 3.00
CA TYR A 522 1.96 43.19 1.77
C TYR A 522 1.60 44.67 1.93
N LYS A 523 1.12 45.07 3.12
CA LYS A 523 0.74 46.46 3.42
C LYS A 523 1.92 47.31 3.86
N GLU A 524 2.89 46.69 4.53
CA GLU A 524 4.02 47.36 5.17
C GLU A 524 5.24 47.49 4.24
N ASN A 525 5.56 46.42 3.51
CA ASN A 525 6.69 46.34 2.58
C ASN A 525 6.36 45.37 1.43
N GLN A 526 5.76 45.93 0.37
CA GLN A 526 5.33 45.16 -0.78
C GLN A 526 6.50 44.49 -1.52
N ALA A 527 7.69 45.10 -1.53
CA ALA A 527 8.88 44.54 -2.17
C ALA A 527 9.31 43.21 -1.51
N LEU A 528 9.38 43.16 -0.18
CA LEU A 528 9.65 41.92 0.56
C LEU A 528 8.51 40.91 0.42
N CYS A 529 7.25 41.35 0.41
CA CYS A 529 6.12 40.46 0.17
C CYS A 529 6.20 39.78 -1.20
N SER A 530 6.62 40.50 -2.25
CA SER A 530 6.84 39.93 -3.59
C SER A 530 7.88 38.82 -3.58
N LEU A 531 9.01 39.02 -2.89
CA LEU A 531 10.03 37.97 -2.70
C LEU A 531 9.44 36.75 -1.97
N VAL A 532 8.71 36.98 -0.86
CA VAL A 532 8.10 35.90 -0.07
C VAL A 532 7.12 35.07 -0.90
N MET A 533 6.21 35.73 -1.63
CA MET A 533 5.19 35.05 -2.42
C MET A 533 5.78 34.35 -3.65
N LYS A 534 6.78 34.96 -4.31
CA LYS A 534 7.48 34.31 -5.43
C LYS A 534 8.24 33.06 -4.97
N THR A 535 8.90 33.14 -3.81
CA THR A 535 9.56 31.99 -3.18
C THR A 535 8.56 30.88 -2.86
N ALA A 536 7.45 31.22 -2.19
CA ALA A 536 6.43 30.25 -1.80
C ALA A 536 5.79 29.57 -3.02
N THR A 537 5.58 30.29 -4.12
CA THR A 537 5.07 29.71 -5.37
C THR A 537 6.08 28.77 -6.03
N GLY A 538 7.38 29.10 -5.98
CA GLY A 538 8.44 28.19 -6.40
C GLY A 538 8.43 26.87 -5.61
N ILE A 539 8.14 26.93 -4.31
CA ILE A 539 7.98 25.74 -3.46
C ILE A 539 6.71 24.96 -3.85
N VAL A 540 5.60 25.62 -4.18
CA VAL A 540 4.40 24.94 -4.69
C VAL A 540 4.71 24.16 -5.98
N TYR A 541 5.45 24.77 -6.91
CA TYR A 541 5.92 24.09 -8.12
C TYR A 541 6.79 22.88 -7.79
N LEU A 542 7.76 23.05 -6.89
CA LEU A 542 8.67 21.98 -6.48
C LEU A 542 7.94 20.81 -5.82
N LEU A 543 7.00 21.08 -4.91
CA LEU A 543 6.17 20.05 -4.28
C LEU A 543 5.38 19.26 -5.31
N ALA A 544 4.83 19.92 -6.33
CA ALA A 544 4.15 19.23 -7.42
C ALA A 544 5.10 18.32 -8.22
N CYS A 545 6.36 18.71 -8.44
CA CYS A 545 7.37 17.84 -9.04
C CYS A 545 7.72 16.64 -8.15
N LEU A 546 8.06 16.88 -6.88
CA LEU A 546 8.50 15.84 -5.95
C LEU A 546 7.40 14.83 -5.63
N LEU A 547 6.14 15.29 -5.60
CA LEU A 547 5.00 14.43 -5.32
C LEU A 547 4.41 13.77 -6.55
N GLU A 548 4.83 14.07 -7.79
CA GLU A 548 4.27 13.42 -9.00
C GLU A 548 4.41 11.89 -8.98
N PRO A 549 5.53 11.30 -8.51
CA PRO A 549 5.65 9.85 -8.44
C PRO A 549 4.62 9.21 -7.49
N PHE A 550 4.28 9.91 -6.41
CA PHE A 550 3.38 9.41 -5.37
C PHE A 550 1.94 9.74 -5.67
N MET A 551 1.70 10.98 -6.10
CA MET A 551 0.39 11.55 -6.34
C MET A 551 0.24 12.28 -7.70
N PRO A 552 0.20 11.56 -8.83
CA PRO A 552 0.32 12.15 -10.17
C PRO A 552 -0.81 13.12 -10.57
N SER A 553 -2.08 12.80 -10.30
CA SER A 553 -3.21 13.69 -10.60
C SER A 553 -3.28 14.91 -9.67
N PHE A 554 -2.76 14.80 -8.44
CA PHE A 554 -2.53 15.97 -7.58
C PHE A 554 -1.54 16.92 -8.26
N SER A 555 -0.39 16.41 -8.73
CA SER A 555 0.61 17.23 -9.42
C SER A 555 0.05 17.87 -10.67
N VAL A 556 -0.70 17.13 -11.49
CA VAL A 556 -1.40 17.68 -12.67
C VAL A 556 -2.34 18.82 -12.29
N GLU A 557 -3.11 18.67 -11.20
CA GLU A 557 -4.02 19.71 -10.75
C GLU A 557 -3.28 20.94 -10.22
N VAL A 558 -2.18 20.77 -9.48
CA VAL A 558 -1.36 21.90 -9.03
C VAL A 558 -0.74 22.64 -10.22
N PHE A 559 -0.21 21.92 -11.22
CA PHE A 559 0.31 22.57 -12.44
C PHE A 559 -0.76 23.29 -13.24
N LYS A 560 -2.00 22.77 -13.25
CA LYS A 560 -3.14 23.47 -13.84
C LYS A 560 -3.46 24.77 -13.10
N GLN A 561 -3.46 24.76 -11.76
CA GLN A 561 -3.66 25.98 -10.97
C GLN A 561 -2.49 26.96 -11.09
N LEU A 562 -1.26 26.46 -11.27
CA LEU A 562 -0.10 27.29 -11.61
C LEU A 562 -0.11 27.77 -13.06
N ASN A 563 -0.97 27.22 -13.92
CA ASN A 563 -0.97 27.46 -15.37
C ASN A 563 0.39 27.15 -16.04
N VAL A 564 1.03 26.07 -15.62
CA VAL A 564 2.26 25.56 -16.24
C VAL A 564 1.89 24.50 -17.28
N PRO A 565 2.41 24.58 -18.53
CA PRO A 565 2.12 23.60 -19.57
C PRO A 565 2.42 22.15 -19.15
N ALA A 566 1.55 21.23 -19.54
CA ALA A 566 1.77 19.80 -19.35
C ALA A 566 3.06 19.36 -20.07
N GLY A 567 3.96 18.68 -19.36
CA GLY A 567 5.26 18.22 -19.88
C GLY A 567 6.48 18.97 -19.36
N ASN A 568 6.30 20.07 -18.62
CA ASN A 568 7.41 20.79 -17.97
C ASN A 568 7.82 20.22 -16.60
N VAL A 569 7.19 19.13 -16.14
CA VAL A 569 7.53 18.46 -14.88
C VAL A 569 8.84 17.70 -15.06
N SER A 570 9.88 18.13 -14.35
CA SER A 570 11.23 17.59 -14.52
C SER A 570 12.05 17.82 -13.25
N LEU A 571 12.86 16.83 -12.89
CA LEU A 571 13.89 16.88 -11.85
C LEU A 571 15.20 16.36 -12.47
N CYS A 572 15.50 16.82 -13.68
CA CYS A 572 16.61 16.31 -14.47
C CYS A 572 17.86 17.15 -14.22
N ASP A 573 18.97 16.48 -13.90
CA ASP A 573 20.26 17.14 -13.67
C ASP A 573 20.74 17.86 -14.94
N ASP A 574 20.61 17.20 -16.11
CA ASP A 574 21.00 17.74 -17.43
C ASP A 574 20.27 19.06 -17.77
N LYS A 575 19.10 19.32 -17.17
CA LYS A 575 18.32 20.55 -17.38
C LYS A 575 18.56 21.63 -16.31
N GLY A 576 19.48 21.37 -15.38
CA GLY A 576 19.77 22.25 -14.24
C GLY A 576 18.59 22.40 -13.27
N ASP A 577 17.65 21.45 -13.24
CA ASP A 577 16.44 21.58 -12.44
C ASP A 577 16.74 21.55 -10.93
N ILE A 578 17.74 20.76 -10.52
CA ILE A 578 18.19 20.68 -9.13
C ILE A 578 18.84 22.00 -8.68
N ASP A 579 19.62 22.65 -9.55
CA ASP A 579 20.22 23.96 -9.22
C ASP A 579 19.17 25.06 -9.07
N LYS A 580 18.06 24.99 -9.81
CA LYS A 580 16.93 25.94 -9.65
C LYS A 580 16.28 25.83 -8.28
N VAL A 581 16.32 24.66 -7.63
CA VAL A 581 15.77 24.45 -6.28
C VAL A 581 16.46 25.30 -5.23
N LYS A 582 17.77 25.56 -5.38
CA LYS A 582 18.56 26.38 -4.44
C LYS A 582 18.06 27.82 -4.34
N ARG A 583 17.30 28.27 -5.34
CA ARG A 583 16.71 29.61 -5.40
C ARG A 583 15.25 29.49 -5.83
N PRO A 584 14.32 29.06 -4.94
CA PRO A 584 12.93 28.82 -5.32
C PRO A 584 12.24 30.04 -5.94
N TRP A 585 12.66 31.26 -5.57
CA TRP A 585 12.19 32.53 -6.14
C TRP A 585 12.55 32.75 -7.62
N ASN A 586 13.38 31.90 -8.22
CA ASN A 586 13.75 31.95 -9.64
C ASN A 586 13.03 30.89 -10.50
N ILE A 587 12.28 29.97 -9.89
CA ILE A 587 11.64 28.86 -10.60
C ILE A 587 10.58 29.35 -11.58
N LEU A 588 9.70 30.26 -11.13
CA LEU A 588 8.66 30.86 -11.97
C LEU A 588 9.02 32.29 -12.33
N SER A 589 8.88 32.61 -13.63
CA SER A 589 9.18 33.94 -14.15
C SER A 589 8.20 34.99 -13.62
N PRO A 590 8.68 36.23 -13.37
CA PRO A 590 7.79 37.34 -13.04
C PRO A 590 6.83 37.63 -14.22
N GLY A 591 5.62 38.11 -13.92
CA GLY A 591 4.60 38.36 -14.94
C GLY A 591 3.83 37.11 -15.39
N HIS A 592 4.23 35.91 -14.95
CA HIS A 592 3.50 34.68 -15.21
C HIS A 592 2.09 34.74 -14.58
N LYS A 593 1.06 34.41 -15.35
CA LYS A 593 -0.33 34.42 -14.87
C LYS A 593 -0.75 33.01 -14.42
N ILE A 594 -1.08 32.86 -13.14
CA ILE A 594 -1.58 31.60 -12.59
C ILE A 594 -3.02 31.33 -13.05
N GLY A 595 -3.44 30.07 -12.94
CA GLY A 595 -4.82 29.64 -13.16
C GLY A 595 -5.71 29.95 -11.96
N LEU A 596 -6.92 29.39 -11.97
CA LEU A 596 -7.87 29.57 -10.87
C LEU A 596 -7.51 28.67 -9.68
N PRO A 597 -7.19 29.24 -8.49
CA PRO A 597 -6.94 28.43 -7.31
C PRO A 597 -8.21 27.72 -6.86
N LYS A 598 -8.07 26.46 -6.41
CA LYS A 598 -9.16 25.70 -5.77
C LYS A 598 -8.63 24.75 -4.71
N PRO A 599 -9.44 24.41 -3.69
CA PRO A 599 -9.10 23.37 -2.72
C PRO A 599 -8.75 22.05 -3.41
N LEU A 600 -7.62 21.46 -3.02
CA LEU A 600 -7.10 20.22 -3.60
C LEU A 600 -7.66 18.97 -2.92
N PHE A 601 -7.99 19.07 -1.64
CA PHE A 601 -8.53 18.00 -0.83
C PHE A 601 -9.82 18.45 -0.16
N ARG A 602 -10.68 17.47 0.15
CA ARG A 602 -11.86 17.67 1.00
C ARG A 602 -11.66 16.89 2.28
N GLU A 603 -12.24 17.39 3.35
CA GLU A 603 -12.32 16.66 4.61
C GLU A 603 -13.08 15.35 4.44
N LEU A 604 -12.59 14.29 5.07
CA LEU A 604 -13.31 13.03 5.26
C LEU A 604 -13.92 13.02 6.66
N LYS A 605 -15.25 12.99 6.73
CA LYS A 605 -15.98 13.08 8.00
C LYS A 605 -16.13 11.73 8.68
N ASP A 606 -16.34 11.75 10.00
CA ASP A 606 -16.51 10.54 10.82
C ASP A 606 -17.67 9.67 10.30
N GLU A 607 -18.75 10.27 9.80
CA GLU A 607 -19.88 9.51 9.24
C GLU A 607 -19.50 8.78 7.95
N GLU A 608 -18.64 9.37 7.10
CA GLU A 608 -18.14 8.72 5.88
C GLU A 608 -17.18 7.59 6.21
N VAL A 609 -16.33 7.77 7.23
CA VAL A 609 -15.42 6.74 7.74
C VAL A 609 -16.21 5.53 8.25
N GLU A 610 -17.21 5.74 9.10
CA GLU A 610 -18.04 4.66 9.63
C GLU A 610 -18.88 4.00 8.53
N LEU A 611 -19.38 4.78 7.56
CA LEU A 611 -20.06 4.25 6.37
C LEU A 611 -19.15 3.29 5.61
N TYR A 612 -17.91 3.71 5.31
CA TYR A 612 -16.97 2.87 4.57
C TYR A 612 -16.51 1.67 5.39
N ARG A 613 -16.22 1.85 6.68
CA ARG A 613 -15.85 0.75 7.57
C ARG A 613 -16.93 -0.32 7.62
N LYS A 614 -18.21 0.08 7.69
CA LYS A 614 -19.35 -0.83 7.62
C LYS A 614 -19.53 -1.42 6.22
N LYS A 615 -19.40 -0.61 5.16
CA LYS A 615 -19.52 -1.05 3.76
C LYS A 615 -18.52 -2.16 3.45
N PHE A 616 -17.29 -2.01 3.94
CA PHE A 616 -16.17 -2.93 3.67
C PHE A 616 -15.83 -3.83 4.88
N SER A 617 -16.75 -3.99 5.82
CA SER A 617 -16.70 -5.06 6.82
C SER A 617 -17.26 -6.36 6.22
N GLY A 618 -16.87 -7.50 6.81
CA GLY A 618 -17.31 -8.81 6.35
C GLY A 618 -16.78 -9.20 4.96
N SER A 619 -17.35 -10.27 4.40
CA SER A 619 -16.99 -10.80 3.09
C SER A 619 -17.61 -10.03 1.93
N GLN A 620 -16.98 -10.00 0.75
CA GLN A 620 -17.59 -9.41 -0.47
C GLN A 620 -18.95 -10.03 -0.81
N ALA A 621 -19.14 -11.33 -0.57
CA ALA A 621 -20.43 -12.00 -0.77
C ALA A 621 -21.52 -11.43 0.17
N GLU A 622 -21.22 -11.26 1.46
CA GLU A 622 -22.13 -10.61 2.41
C GLU A 622 -22.45 -9.17 2.01
N ARG A 623 -21.48 -8.45 1.42
CA ARG A 623 -21.68 -7.07 0.95
C ARG A 623 -22.65 -7.00 -0.22
N VAL A 624 -22.55 -7.91 -1.19
CA VAL A 624 -23.46 -7.97 -2.34
C VAL A 624 -24.89 -8.23 -1.86
N VAL A 625 -25.10 -9.23 -1.00
CA VAL A 625 -26.42 -9.55 -0.44
C VAL A 625 -27.01 -8.36 0.33
N ARG A 626 -26.18 -7.68 1.14
CA ARG A 626 -26.62 -6.48 1.88
C ARG A 626 -26.96 -5.32 0.94
N ALA A 627 -26.16 -5.10 -0.10
CA ALA A 627 -26.39 -4.04 -1.08
C ALA A 627 -27.65 -4.30 -1.91
N GLU A 628 -27.90 -5.56 -2.31
CA GLU A 628 -29.14 -5.98 -2.98
C GLU A 628 -30.36 -5.75 -2.07
N ALA A 629 -30.28 -6.17 -0.80
CA ALA A 629 -31.36 -5.95 0.17
C ALA A 629 -31.61 -4.46 0.47
N GLU A 630 -30.56 -3.62 0.49
CA GLU A 630 -30.70 -2.17 0.62
C GLU A 630 -31.28 -1.54 -0.65
N ALA A 631 -30.86 -1.98 -1.84
CA ALA A 631 -31.39 -1.52 -3.12
C ALA A 631 -32.88 -1.91 -3.29
N GLU A 632 -33.27 -3.12 -2.88
CA GLU A 632 -34.66 -3.56 -2.84
C GLU A 632 -35.49 -2.71 -1.89
N LYS A 633 -35.00 -2.42 -0.67
CA LYS A 633 -35.67 -1.52 0.27
C LYS A 633 -35.86 -0.12 -0.29
N VAL A 634 -34.84 0.44 -0.95
CA VAL A 634 -34.92 1.75 -1.61
C VAL A 634 -35.90 1.72 -2.77
N ALA A 635 -35.89 0.67 -3.59
CA ALA A 635 -36.85 0.48 -4.69
C ALA A 635 -38.28 0.31 -4.20
N GLU A 636 -38.49 -0.37 -3.07
CA GLU A 636 -39.81 -0.54 -2.43
C GLU A 636 -40.29 0.79 -1.81
N HIS A 637 -39.39 1.58 -1.22
CA HIS A 637 -39.69 2.92 -0.72
C HIS A 637 -40.07 3.89 -1.85
N LEU A 638 -39.36 3.83 -2.98
CA LEU A 638 -39.66 4.60 -4.20
C LEU A 638 -40.95 4.15 -4.91
N LYS A 639 -41.33 2.86 -4.80
CA LYS A 639 -42.64 2.36 -5.25
C LYS A 639 -43.78 2.85 -4.36
N LYS A 640 -43.56 2.93 -3.03
CA LYS A 640 -44.54 3.49 -2.08
C LYS A 640 -44.74 5.00 -2.23
N THR A 641 -43.76 5.75 -2.77
CA THR A 641 -43.90 7.19 -3.06
C THR A 641 -44.57 7.49 -4.41
N LYS A 642 -44.88 6.49 -5.24
CA LYS A 642 -45.61 6.66 -6.52
C LYS A 642 -47.08 6.22 -6.48
N VAL A 643 -47.61 5.85 -5.31
CA VAL A 643 -49.03 5.48 -5.12
C VAL A 643 -49.60 6.23 -3.92
N SER A 644 -49.78 7.54 -4.05
CA SER A 644 -50.71 8.32 -3.21
C SER A 644 -50.97 9.72 -3.79
N ASP A 645 -51.45 9.77 -5.04
CA ASP A 645 -52.24 10.92 -5.51
C ASP A 645 -53.73 10.51 -5.54
N SER A 646 -54.50 11.05 -4.59
CA SER A 646 -55.95 11.36 -4.61
C SER A 646 -56.65 11.12 -3.27
N ASN A 647 -56.79 12.17 -2.46
CA ASN A 647 -58.07 12.76 -2.05
C ASN A 647 -57.89 13.66 -0.83
N GLY A 648 -58.32 14.91 -0.97
CA GLY A 648 -58.14 15.96 0.03
C GLY A 648 -59.20 15.97 1.13
N LYS A 649 -58.86 16.59 2.26
CA LYS A 649 -59.53 17.79 2.78
C LYS A 649 -58.85 18.31 4.06
N LYS A 650 -58.60 19.62 4.01
CA LYS A 650 -58.31 20.61 5.07
C LYS A 650 -58.65 20.23 6.53
N LYS A 651 -57.73 20.55 7.46
CA LYS A 651 -57.86 21.68 8.43
C LYS A 651 -56.58 21.81 9.28
N THR A 652 -55.86 22.94 9.15
CA THR A 652 -55.60 23.98 10.19
C THR A 652 -54.79 23.48 11.39
N SER A 653 -53.71 24.10 11.85
CA SER A 653 -53.17 25.46 11.72
C SER A 653 -51.82 25.48 12.46
N ALA A 654 -50.77 26.07 11.87
CA ALA A 654 -50.03 27.25 12.36
C ALA A 654 -49.45 27.13 13.79
N LYS A 655 -48.18 27.41 14.09
CA LYS A 655 -47.31 28.54 13.66
C LYS A 655 -45.92 28.24 14.28
N SER A 656 -44.85 28.28 13.50
CA SER A 656 -43.93 29.42 13.29
C SER A 656 -42.61 29.26 14.03
N SER A 657 -41.57 29.17 13.21
CA SER A 657 -40.24 29.75 13.37
C SER A 657 -40.15 30.89 14.39
N ASN A 658 -39.10 30.84 15.22
CA ASN A 658 -38.22 31.99 15.33
C ASN A 658 -36.77 31.56 15.61
N GLU A 659 -35.89 32.29 14.94
CA GLU A 659 -34.45 32.16 14.91
C GLU A 659 -33.78 32.55 16.24
N ALA A 660 -32.52 32.10 16.33
CA ALA A 660 -31.39 32.72 17.00
C ALA A 660 -31.40 32.79 18.54
N LYS A 661 -30.55 31.95 19.13
CA LYS A 661 -29.46 32.42 19.99
C LYS A 661 -28.30 31.42 20.05
N ASN A 662 -27.26 31.76 19.29
CA ASN A 662 -25.90 31.34 19.56
C ASN A 662 -25.52 31.74 21.00
N LYS A 663 -25.25 30.76 21.83
CA LYS A 663 -24.20 30.82 22.85
C LYS A 663 -23.48 29.48 22.82
N ALA A 664 -22.34 29.48 22.15
CA ALA A 664 -21.32 28.46 22.35
C ALA A 664 -20.95 28.46 23.84
N ALA A 665 -21.35 27.41 24.55
CA ALA A 665 -20.64 27.01 25.75
C ALA A 665 -19.40 26.26 25.25
N ALA A 666 -18.22 26.78 25.57
CA ALA A 666 -16.97 26.07 25.37
C ALA A 666 -17.12 24.68 26.01
N GLU A 667 -16.88 23.61 25.23
CA GLU A 667 -16.73 22.28 25.82
C GLU A 667 -15.58 22.35 26.84
N PRO A 668 -15.76 21.88 28.08
CA PRO A 668 -14.70 21.92 29.06
C PRO A 668 -13.53 21.08 28.58
N GLU A 669 -12.31 21.63 28.73
CA GLU A 669 -11.06 20.95 28.44
C GLU A 669 -11.03 19.57 29.11
N ILE A 670 -10.68 18.52 28.35
CA ILE A 670 -10.63 17.15 28.87
C ILE A 670 -9.49 17.07 29.90
N SER A 671 -9.85 16.87 31.17
CA SER A 671 -8.90 16.79 32.29
C SER A 671 -8.40 15.37 32.55
N ILE A 672 -7.10 15.24 32.88
CA ILE A 672 -6.45 13.99 33.30
C ILE A 672 -7.09 13.36 34.54
N THR A 673 -7.72 14.19 35.39
CA THR A 673 -8.39 13.75 36.62
C THR A 673 -9.65 12.93 36.37
N ARG A 674 -10.10 12.81 35.11
CA ARG A 674 -11.18 11.91 34.70
C ARG A 674 -10.73 10.45 34.58
N LEU A 675 -9.42 10.19 34.49
CA LEU A 675 -8.88 8.82 34.49
C LEU A 675 -8.85 8.26 35.92
N ASP A 676 -9.21 6.98 36.05
CA ASP A 676 -9.05 6.20 37.28
C ASP A 676 -7.80 5.33 37.17
N ILE A 677 -6.63 5.91 37.44
CA ILE A 677 -5.36 5.16 37.47
C ILE A 677 -5.06 4.81 38.92
N ARG A 678 -4.80 3.53 39.21
CA ARG A 678 -4.54 3.03 40.56
C ARG A 678 -3.27 2.20 40.63
N VAL A 679 -2.72 2.07 41.83
CA VAL A 679 -1.65 1.11 42.17
C VAL A 679 -2.26 -0.30 42.17
N GLY A 680 -1.86 -1.13 41.21
CA GLY A 680 -2.26 -2.54 41.12
C GLY A 680 -1.15 -3.48 41.54
N LEU A 681 -1.48 -4.60 42.20
CA LEU A 681 -0.57 -5.70 42.50
C LEU A 681 -0.93 -6.93 41.67
N ILE A 682 -0.01 -7.40 40.83
CA ILE A 682 -0.19 -8.61 40.03
C ILE A 682 -0.13 -9.83 40.96
N LYS A 683 -1.29 -10.40 41.30
CA LYS A 683 -1.42 -11.58 42.16
C LYS A 683 -1.13 -12.87 41.42
N LYS A 684 -1.44 -12.90 40.12
CA LYS A 684 -1.21 -14.05 39.26
C LYS A 684 -1.02 -13.59 37.83
N VAL A 685 -0.09 -14.21 37.12
CA VAL A 685 0.13 -14.00 35.69
C VAL A 685 0.34 -15.34 35.00
N GLN A 686 -0.28 -15.51 33.85
CA GLN A 686 -0.11 -16.69 33.00
C GLN A 686 -0.14 -16.29 31.53
N LYS A 687 0.49 -17.08 30.66
CA LYS A 687 0.36 -16.88 29.21
C LYS A 687 -1.09 -17.14 28.79
N HIS A 688 -1.57 -16.36 27.84
CA HIS A 688 -2.90 -16.55 27.27
C HIS A 688 -2.97 -17.91 26.54
N PRO A 689 -4.01 -18.73 26.77
CA PRO A 689 -4.10 -20.08 26.21
C PRO A 689 -4.10 -20.10 24.67
N ASP A 690 -4.78 -19.11 24.07
CA ASP A 690 -4.95 -19.01 22.62
C ASP A 690 -4.13 -17.87 21.96
N ALA A 691 -3.12 -17.32 22.64
CA ALA A 691 -2.31 -16.23 22.08
C ALA A 691 -0.88 -16.14 22.64
N ASP A 692 0.12 -16.30 21.76
CA ASP A 692 1.54 -16.32 22.14
C ASP A 692 2.09 -14.96 22.60
N SER A 693 1.39 -13.87 22.31
CA SER A 693 1.83 -12.51 22.62
C SER A 693 1.11 -11.88 23.82
N LEU A 694 0.19 -12.61 24.47
CA LEU A 694 -0.65 -12.04 25.53
C LEU A 694 -0.42 -12.73 26.88
N TYR A 695 -0.39 -11.95 27.95
CA TYR A 695 -0.57 -12.42 29.32
C TYR A 695 -2.02 -12.26 29.74
N VAL A 696 -2.42 -13.07 30.72
CA VAL A 696 -3.65 -12.93 31.49
C VAL A 696 -3.24 -12.73 32.94
N GLU A 697 -3.52 -11.55 33.48
CA GLU A 697 -3.17 -11.15 34.83
C GLU A 697 -4.41 -11.06 35.73
N GLU A 698 -4.27 -11.50 36.99
CA GLU A 698 -5.20 -11.15 38.07
C GLU A 698 -4.56 -10.04 38.89
N ILE A 699 -5.07 -8.81 38.77
CA ILE A 699 -4.48 -7.63 39.38
C ILE A 699 -5.40 -7.10 40.49
N ASP A 700 -4.87 -7.08 41.71
CA ASP A 700 -5.51 -6.47 42.87
C ASP A 700 -5.36 -4.95 42.79
N VAL A 701 -6.47 -4.24 42.62
CA VAL A 701 -6.54 -2.77 42.52
C VAL A 701 -7.28 -2.16 43.72
N GLY A 702 -7.28 -2.85 44.86
CA GLY A 702 -7.97 -2.43 46.09
C GLY A 702 -9.49 -2.61 46.06
N GLU A 703 -9.99 -3.47 45.19
CA GLU A 703 -11.40 -3.87 45.11
C GLU A 703 -11.63 -5.23 45.81
N ALA A 704 -12.89 -5.60 46.03
CA ALA A 704 -13.23 -6.86 46.71
C ALA A 704 -12.72 -8.12 45.98
N GLN A 705 -12.50 -8.03 44.66
CA GLN A 705 -11.94 -9.09 43.84
C GLN A 705 -10.87 -8.51 42.89
N PRO A 706 -9.77 -9.23 42.62
CA PRO A 706 -8.81 -8.85 41.59
C PRO A 706 -9.48 -8.74 40.21
N ARG A 707 -9.00 -7.83 39.38
CA ARG A 707 -9.47 -7.68 38.00
C ARG A 707 -8.66 -8.56 37.06
N THR A 708 -9.35 -9.21 36.13
CA THR A 708 -8.69 -9.88 34.99
C THR A 708 -8.23 -8.81 34.00
N VAL A 709 -6.94 -8.79 33.71
CA VAL A 709 -6.33 -7.94 32.69
C VAL A 709 -5.68 -8.83 31.63
N VAL A 710 -5.67 -8.37 30.38
CA VAL A 710 -4.98 -9.04 29.28
C VAL A 710 -4.01 -8.05 28.66
N SER A 711 -2.71 -8.30 28.76
CA SER A 711 -1.66 -7.39 28.28
C SER A 711 -0.81 -8.00 27.15
N GLY A 712 -0.26 -7.15 26.29
CA GLY A 712 0.64 -7.54 25.20
C GLY A 712 2.12 -7.67 25.59
N LEU A 713 2.42 -7.98 26.85
CA LEU A 713 3.76 -7.83 27.43
C LEU A 713 4.67 -9.05 27.27
N VAL A 714 4.19 -10.17 26.71
CA VAL A 714 4.94 -11.44 26.62
C VAL A 714 6.29 -11.31 25.90
N LYS A 715 6.35 -10.45 24.87
CA LYS A 715 7.57 -10.24 24.09
C LYS A 715 8.62 -9.36 24.78
N TYR A 716 8.22 -8.68 25.85
CA TYR A 716 9.01 -7.60 26.45
C TYR A 716 9.40 -7.90 27.89
N ILE A 717 8.53 -8.57 28.65
CA ILE A 717 8.73 -8.83 30.07
C ILE A 717 8.55 -10.33 30.34
N PRO A 718 9.59 -11.02 30.85
CA PRO A 718 9.51 -12.40 31.28
C PRO A 718 8.42 -12.61 32.34
N LEU A 719 7.81 -13.80 32.36
CA LEU A 719 6.68 -14.11 33.24
C LEU A 719 7.05 -14.01 34.73
N ASP A 720 8.26 -14.42 35.08
CA ASP A 720 8.84 -14.34 36.42
C ASP A 720 9.06 -12.90 36.90
N GLU A 721 9.29 -11.96 35.99
CA GLU A 721 9.41 -10.53 36.28
C GLU A 721 8.05 -9.80 36.41
N MET A 722 6.95 -10.47 36.07
CA MET A 722 5.59 -9.91 36.18
C MET A 722 4.91 -10.26 37.51
N GLN A 723 5.22 -11.43 38.08
CA GLN A 723 4.56 -11.95 39.26
C GLN A 723 4.88 -11.11 40.51
N ASN A 724 3.86 -10.82 41.33
CA ASN A 724 3.97 -10.04 42.58
C ASN A 724 4.49 -8.60 42.42
N ARG A 725 4.40 -8.05 41.20
CA ARG A 725 4.88 -6.70 40.89
C ARG A 725 3.78 -5.66 41.07
N LYS A 726 4.14 -4.47 41.58
CA LYS A 726 3.23 -3.31 41.64
C LYS A 726 3.34 -2.50 40.34
N VAL A 727 2.20 -2.12 39.79
CA VAL A 727 2.08 -1.44 38.48
C VAL A 727 1.00 -0.36 38.53
N CYS A 728 1.08 0.62 37.63
CA CYS A 728 -0.02 1.57 37.44
C CYS A 728 -1.07 0.98 36.50
N VAL A 729 -2.36 1.03 36.89
CA VAL A 729 -3.47 0.37 36.19
C VAL A 729 -4.60 1.35 35.94
N LEU A 730 -5.02 1.50 34.68
CA LEU A 730 -6.19 2.28 34.30
C LEU A 730 -7.48 1.43 34.43
N CYS A 731 -8.38 1.84 35.32
CA CYS A 731 -9.49 1.05 35.82
C CYS A 731 -10.88 1.48 35.28
N ASN A 732 -11.02 2.64 34.65
CA ASN A 732 -12.32 3.12 34.18
C ASN A 732 -12.50 3.08 32.65
N LEU A 733 -11.72 2.26 31.94
CA LEU A 733 -11.99 1.93 30.54
C LEU A 733 -13.13 0.92 30.40
N LYS A 734 -13.86 0.99 29.28
CA LYS A 734 -14.82 -0.06 28.93
C LYS A 734 -14.07 -1.39 28.74
N PRO A 735 -14.49 -2.48 29.40
CA PRO A 735 -13.83 -3.78 29.25
C PRO A 735 -13.77 -4.25 27.80
N ALA A 736 -12.64 -4.81 27.39
CA ALA A 736 -12.38 -5.26 26.03
C ALA A 736 -12.15 -6.78 25.98
N THR A 737 -12.75 -7.47 25.01
CA THR A 737 -12.51 -8.91 24.80
C THR A 737 -11.31 -9.11 23.89
N MET A 738 -10.27 -9.75 24.41
CA MET A 738 -9.04 -10.09 23.70
C MET A 738 -8.93 -11.61 23.63
N ARG A 739 -9.03 -12.16 22.42
CA ARG A 739 -8.91 -13.62 22.18
C ARG A 739 -9.82 -14.49 23.07
N GLY A 740 -11.02 -13.98 23.39
CA GLY A 740 -12.02 -14.69 24.19
C GLY A 740 -12.02 -14.36 25.68
N ILE A 741 -10.97 -13.71 26.20
CA ILE A 741 -10.89 -13.28 27.61
C ILE A 741 -11.19 -11.78 27.71
N LYS A 742 -12.02 -11.40 28.68
CA LYS A 742 -12.45 -10.01 28.89
C LYS A 742 -11.46 -9.29 29.82
N SER A 743 -10.69 -8.35 29.28
CA SER A 743 -9.83 -7.46 30.06
C SER A 743 -10.67 -6.35 30.70
N GLN A 744 -10.60 -6.23 32.03
CA GLN A 744 -11.41 -5.33 32.86
C GLN A 744 -10.66 -4.06 33.28
N ALA A 745 -9.39 -3.96 32.91
CA ALA A 745 -8.53 -2.80 33.14
C ALA A 745 -7.35 -2.86 32.14
N MET A 746 -6.44 -1.90 32.24
CA MET A 746 -5.25 -1.83 31.38
C MET A 746 -4.02 -1.47 32.22
N VAL A 747 -2.95 -2.23 32.06
CA VAL A 747 -1.65 -1.94 32.69
C VAL A 747 -0.94 -0.86 31.89
N LEU A 748 -0.42 0.17 32.56
CA LEU A 748 0.34 1.24 31.92
C LEU A 748 1.81 0.84 31.74
N ALA A 749 2.32 0.97 30.53
CA ALA A 749 3.70 0.68 30.18
C ALA A 749 4.30 1.80 29.31
N ALA A 750 5.57 2.14 29.56
CA ALA A 750 6.34 3.01 28.68
C ALA A 750 6.96 2.22 27.54
N SER A 751 7.01 2.83 26.37
CA SER A 751 7.66 2.26 25.18
C SER A 751 8.54 3.31 24.51
N ASN A 752 9.71 2.88 24.05
CA ASN A 752 10.61 3.72 23.24
C ASN A 752 10.08 3.91 21.80
N ASP A 753 10.66 4.87 21.07
CA ASP A 753 10.16 5.32 19.76
C ASP A 753 10.05 4.22 18.68
N ASP A 754 10.93 3.22 18.72
CA ASP A 754 10.94 2.10 17.78
C ASP A 754 10.16 0.87 18.27
N HIS A 755 9.53 0.95 19.45
CA HIS A 755 8.79 -0.11 20.12
C HIS A 755 9.60 -1.41 20.37
N SER A 756 10.94 -1.33 20.33
CA SER A 756 11.82 -2.46 20.64
C SER A 756 11.89 -2.78 22.12
N LYS A 757 11.57 -1.80 22.99
CA LYS A 757 11.59 -1.93 24.45
C LYS A 757 10.29 -1.42 25.07
N VAL A 758 9.78 -2.17 26.04
CA VAL A 758 8.59 -1.82 26.83
C VAL A 758 8.86 -2.11 28.30
N GLU A 759 8.53 -1.16 29.18
CA GLU A 759 8.73 -1.25 30.63
C GLU A 759 7.44 -0.87 31.36
N LEU A 760 7.11 -1.54 32.47
CA LEU A 760 5.96 -1.16 33.29
C LEU A 760 6.20 0.19 33.96
N VAL A 761 5.12 0.97 34.12
CA VAL A 761 5.13 2.16 34.99
C VAL A 761 4.92 1.70 36.42
N GLU A 762 5.98 1.82 37.23
CA GLU A 762 6.03 1.30 38.59
C GLU A 762 5.78 2.40 39.63
N PRO A 763 4.83 2.21 40.56
CA PRO A 763 4.73 3.06 41.74
C PRO A 763 5.80 2.68 42.78
N PRO A 764 6.09 3.56 43.75
CA PRO A 764 6.99 3.24 44.87
C PRO A 764 6.59 1.95 45.60
N SER A 765 7.56 1.17 46.05
CA SER A 765 7.31 -0.13 46.70
C SER A 765 6.42 -0.04 47.94
N SER A 766 6.47 1.07 48.68
CA SER A 766 5.64 1.37 49.84
C SER A 766 4.24 1.91 49.52
N ALA A 767 3.91 2.19 48.25
CA ALA A 767 2.59 2.69 47.86
C ALA A 767 1.46 1.67 48.16
N PRO A 768 0.40 2.03 48.88
CA PRO A 768 -0.74 1.14 49.13
C PRO A 768 -1.39 0.61 47.84
N VAL A 769 -1.77 -0.67 47.83
CA VAL A 769 -2.52 -1.26 46.71
C VAL A 769 -3.92 -0.65 46.66
N GLY A 770 -4.37 -0.28 45.47
CA GLY A 770 -5.63 0.41 45.21
C GLY A 770 -5.60 1.92 45.40
N GLU A 771 -4.46 2.48 45.85
CA GLU A 771 -4.29 3.92 45.90
C GLU A 771 -4.41 4.53 44.51
N ARG A 772 -5.13 5.65 44.42
CA ARG A 772 -5.29 6.42 43.18
C ARG A 772 -4.03 7.22 42.88
N ILE A 773 -3.55 7.14 41.65
CA ILE A 773 -2.48 8.01 41.16
C ILE A 773 -3.02 9.44 41.01
N THR A 774 -2.28 10.38 41.57
CA THR A 774 -2.58 11.82 41.52
C THR A 774 -1.59 12.54 40.63
N PHE A 775 -1.96 13.75 40.20
CA PHE A 775 -1.16 14.61 39.35
C PHE A 775 -1.11 15.99 40.02
N PRO A 776 0.04 16.42 40.57
CA PRO A 776 0.16 17.72 41.22
C PRO A 776 -0.36 18.87 40.34
N GLY A 777 -1.25 19.71 40.90
CA GLY A 777 -1.88 20.81 40.16
C GLY A 777 -3.14 20.43 39.36
N HIS A 778 -3.56 19.17 39.38
CA HIS A 778 -4.82 18.72 38.79
C HIS A 778 -5.74 18.11 39.84
N GLU A 779 -6.86 18.77 40.13
CA GLU A 779 -7.88 18.28 41.07
C GLU A 779 -9.14 17.79 40.33
N GLY A 780 -9.75 16.72 40.82
CA GLY A 780 -10.99 16.17 40.25
C GLY A 780 -11.21 14.69 40.54
N ASN A 781 -12.44 14.23 40.33
CA ASN A 781 -12.85 12.84 40.52
C ASN A 781 -12.83 12.08 39.19
N PRO A 782 -12.51 10.77 39.19
CA PRO A 782 -12.52 10.00 37.97
C PRO A 782 -13.96 9.79 37.50
N ASP A 783 -14.14 9.61 36.20
CA ASP A 783 -15.42 9.12 35.68
C ASP A 783 -15.61 7.66 36.17
N GLU A 784 -16.82 7.26 36.55
CA GLU A 784 -17.10 5.85 36.91
C GLU A 784 -16.76 4.89 35.76
N LEU A 785 -17.06 5.31 34.53
CA LEU A 785 -16.68 4.63 33.29
C LEU A 785 -16.48 5.68 32.19
N LEU A 786 -15.33 5.66 31.53
CA LEU A 786 -15.03 6.55 30.42
C LEU A 786 -15.96 6.25 29.24
N ASN A 787 -16.61 7.29 28.72
CA ASN A 787 -17.44 7.18 27.53
C ASN A 787 -16.54 7.03 26.29
N PRO A 788 -16.55 5.88 25.58
CA PRO A 788 -15.67 5.66 24.43
C PRO A 788 -15.89 6.66 23.28
N LYS A 789 -17.08 7.26 23.18
CA LYS A 789 -17.39 8.28 22.17
C LYS A 789 -16.70 9.62 22.43
N LYS A 790 -16.33 9.90 23.68
CA LYS A 790 -15.66 11.15 24.09
C LYS A 790 -14.14 11.09 23.96
N LYS A 791 -13.56 9.93 23.57
CA LYS A 791 -12.12 9.71 23.35
C LYS A 791 -11.20 10.24 24.47
N VAL A 792 -11.66 10.19 25.72
CA VAL A 792 -10.99 10.84 26.87
C VAL A 792 -9.59 10.27 27.09
N TRP A 793 -9.44 8.95 27.04
CA TRP A 793 -8.16 8.29 27.19
C TRP A 793 -7.23 8.67 26.04
N GLU A 794 -7.70 8.57 24.80
CA GLU A 794 -6.90 8.84 23.60
C GLU A 794 -6.44 10.30 23.53
N THR A 795 -7.26 11.25 23.99
CA THR A 795 -6.88 12.68 24.07
C THR A 795 -5.82 12.93 25.14
N LEU A 796 -5.82 12.21 26.25
CA LEU A 796 -4.89 12.43 27.36
C LEU A 796 -3.59 11.61 27.22
N GLN A 797 -3.67 10.44 26.58
CA GLN A 797 -2.58 9.50 26.44
C GLN A 797 -1.42 10.04 25.58
N VAL A 798 -1.70 10.95 24.63
CA VAL A 798 -0.66 11.58 23.81
C VAL A 798 0.32 12.42 24.63
N ASP A 799 -0.11 12.89 25.80
CA ASP A 799 0.71 13.69 26.70
C ASP A 799 1.34 12.87 27.85
N LEU A 800 1.03 11.56 27.93
CA LEU A 800 1.64 10.63 28.88
C LEU A 800 2.98 10.10 28.35
N HIS A 801 4.06 10.40 29.05
CA HIS A 801 5.42 10.06 28.64
C HIS A 801 6.34 9.87 29.85
N THR A 802 7.52 9.30 29.65
CA THR A 802 8.61 9.31 30.64
C THR A 802 9.56 10.47 30.37
N ASN A 803 10.09 11.11 31.42
CA ASN A 803 11.05 12.20 31.25
C ASN A 803 12.52 11.69 31.29
N GLU A 804 13.49 12.60 31.24
CA GLU A 804 14.92 12.25 31.26
C GLU A 804 15.37 11.60 32.59
N GLU A 805 14.66 11.86 33.69
CA GLU A 805 14.88 11.25 35.00
C GLU A 805 14.10 9.94 35.21
N LEU A 806 13.55 9.35 34.15
CA LEU A 806 12.79 8.09 34.15
C LEU A 806 11.47 8.18 34.94
N VAL A 807 10.94 9.38 35.15
CA VAL A 807 9.68 9.63 35.85
C VAL A 807 8.54 9.59 34.85
N ALA A 808 7.45 8.90 35.20
CA ALA A 808 6.22 8.93 34.41
C ALA A 808 5.50 10.26 34.61
N CYS A 809 5.14 10.93 33.51
CA CYS A 809 4.59 12.28 33.50
C CYS A 809 3.37 12.41 32.56
N TYR A 810 2.48 13.34 32.88
CA TYR A 810 1.46 13.90 32.00
C TYR A 810 1.75 15.40 31.79
N LYS A 811 2.01 15.87 30.56
CA LYS A 811 2.37 17.28 30.28
C LYS A 811 3.46 17.86 31.22
N ASN A 812 4.45 17.03 31.60
CA ASN A 812 5.53 17.31 32.56
C ASN A 812 5.16 17.26 34.06
N VAL A 813 3.92 16.89 34.40
CA VAL A 813 3.47 16.65 35.79
C VAL A 813 3.65 15.18 36.13
N ALA A 814 4.41 14.88 37.19
CA ALA A 814 4.66 13.49 37.61
C ALA A 814 3.38 12.77 38.05
N LEU A 815 3.31 11.47 37.74
CA LEU A 815 2.36 10.55 38.37
C LEU A 815 2.81 10.30 39.81
N THR A 816 1.96 10.60 40.79
CA THR A 816 2.32 10.53 42.21
C THR A 816 1.40 9.65 43.04
N THR A 817 1.97 9.04 44.07
CA THR A 817 1.29 8.38 45.19
C THR A 817 1.68 9.06 46.49
N SER A 818 1.03 8.70 47.60
CA SER A 818 1.44 9.10 48.96
C SER A 818 2.86 8.66 49.31
N ALA A 819 3.38 7.63 48.63
CA ALA A 819 4.72 7.09 48.84
C ALA A 819 5.79 7.67 47.89
N GLY A 820 5.42 8.52 46.92
CA GLY A 820 6.35 9.17 46.00
C GLY A 820 5.93 9.10 44.53
N ILE A 821 6.90 9.28 43.63
CA ILE A 821 6.69 9.37 42.18
C ILE A 821 6.76 8.01 41.48
N CYS A 822 5.93 7.80 40.46
CA CYS A 822 5.98 6.61 39.60
C CYS A 822 7.11 6.71 38.56
N LYS A 823 7.81 5.61 38.32
CA LYS A 823 9.01 5.56 37.46
C LYS A 823 9.00 4.37 36.51
N VAL A 824 9.91 4.41 35.56
CA VAL A 824 10.32 3.26 34.74
C VAL A 824 11.80 2.96 34.96
N SER A 825 12.28 1.81 34.49
CA SER A 825 13.63 1.35 34.81
C SER A 825 14.71 1.98 33.92
N SER A 826 14.42 2.27 32.64
CA SER A 826 15.42 2.86 31.74
C SER A 826 14.90 3.60 30.49
N ILE A 827 13.60 3.54 30.17
CA ILE A 827 13.06 4.26 29.00
C ILE A 827 12.93 5.76 29.32
N ARG A 828 13.78 6.59 28.70
CA ARG A 828 13.68 8.07 28.71
C ARG A 828 12.87 8.56 27.53
N SER A 829 12.09 9.62 27.72
CA SER A 829 11.34 10.27 26.64
C SER A 829 10.41 9.31 25.88
N GLY A 830 9.97 8.23 26.52
CA GLY A 830 9.12 7.20 25.89
C GLY A 830 7.64 7.47 26.10
N SER A 831 6.79 7.06 25.15
CA SER A 831 5.34 7.19 25.29
C SER A 831 4.77 6.16 26.25
N ILE A 832 3.87 6.56 27.15
CA ILE A 832 3.16 5.66 28.07
C ILE A 832 1.80 5.31 27.49
N ARG A 833 1.46 4.02 27.47
CA ARG A 833 0.23 3.48 26.88
C ARG A 833 -0.38 2.38 27.72
#